data_AF-A0A5P2CGC4-F1
#
_entry.id   AF-A0A5P2CGC4-F1
#
_cell.length_a   1.000
_cell.length_b   1.000
_cell.length_c   1.000
_cell.angle_alpha   90.00
_cell.angle_beta   90.00
_cell.angle_gamma   90.00
#
_symmetry.space_group_name_H-M   'P 1'
#
loop_
_entity.id
_entity.type
_entity.pdbx_description
1 polymer ?
#
loop_
_entity_poly.entity_id
_entity_poly.type
_entity_poly.pdbx_seq_one_letter_code
_entity_poly.pdbx_strand_id
1 'polypeptide(L)'
;MTTVAVIGMSFRLPGADTPEEFWRTIHDGADRIRRFTEDELAAAGVPEEVYRAEEFVGASGVLDGIAGFDAAFFGMSAHEARITDPQQRLFLECVHHALEDAGYAGGPGGGACDVGVYASTGYHLYSLQTYLQNNVLQGGIADWVAGLQVTIGNFTDFTANRAAYRLGLTGPAVNVQTACSSSLTAAHLAAQSVVTGECDIAVAGATALHVPQVIGYQYVKGSILSKSGRLRPFDADADGTVGGTGVVALVLKRLDRALADGDHIHGVIRGWGVNNDGADKKAFSAPSADGQRGAIRRALERAGVDAGTVGYLETHGTGTFKGDPIEFEGATAAFRADTDRTGYCALGSVKANIGHLDVCSGLASVVKALLVLRHRVIPPMANFRRPNPALDLAASPFYIPETACPWPAGDAPRRACVSSFGVGGTNVHVVLEEAPEPMPRPAADEPLSPDVLVLSGHTEKALADNATALRDHLRAHPATHHADLVTTLALGRSHRGHRLAVRGDTVAALTGALDGWLAGLRPRPAGAGGVGFLFTGQGSLHRGAARPLYGRFAVVREVLDACERQFADLTGGGSLLAPLLGDTGSEAPGEPVLDTEVAQPALFALQCALVRLWREAGIEPDVVAGHSVGEYGALYAAGVLSVEDGLRLTAGRGGLMRERCAPGTMVAVPTDTHTARKLAAEVPGVELAVTNGEHSQVLAGPAAAMARLTELLAERGIHARGLPVRHAFHTALMDPALDGLRELVEGAERRLARRESRVPFVSGLDGRTRPPGWVPDADYFVRQAREPVRFADVLGELEASYDNVGTLVEIGPHTTLSGLARHALPGRTAHPTLRRGAGLAPLWDAAAGLYRAGAPVDWRTFTAGTGGRRIPLPGYRFQHKDYWTGPENHLPRPAQPEQPVLREQPTRDGAEVAQDEAAVERVLQHIIKVTAKHLSYDTSEIAEDASFFDLGADSLQMIGVLRELEEEHRVKVSMRELFEEAGTARGLAVIIAGKSGPAPAVAPAPASAVAPAPAPVEATAPVEETAKRPVAHDAYATRQEVEELRRQLQQLTQVQLQLMGQLSQLLTAQAGR
;
A
#
# COMPACT_ATOMS: atom_id res chain seq x y z
N MET A 1 19.36 25.18 -10.17
CA MET A 1 19.22 25.53 -8.73
C MET A 1 18.81 24.27 -7.97
N THR A 2 19.40 24.06 -6.79
CA THR A 2 19.30 22.86 -5.95
C THR A 2 18.16 22.96 -4.92
N THR A 3 16.92 23.16 -5.38
CA THR A 3 15.75 23.32 -4.50
C THR A 3 15.01 21.99 -4.33
N VAL A 4 14.59 21.72 -3.10
CA VAL A 4 13.92 20.46 -2.73
C VAL A 4 12.52 20.76 -2.24
N ALA A 5 11.52 20.13 -2.81
CA ALA A 5 10.14 20.19 -2.35
C ALA A 5 9.92 19.22 -1.18
N VAL A 6 9.15 19.66 -0.19
CA VAL A 6 8.52 18.76 0.78
C VAL A 6 7.17 18.34 0.20
N ILE A 7 7.07 17.09 -0.24
CA ILE A 7 5.89 16.58 -0.96
C ILE A 7 4.95 15.74 -0.09
N GLY A 8 5.42 15.31 1.09
CA GLY A 8 4.58 14.61 2.06
C GLY A 8 5.06 14.81 3.49
N MET A 9 4.16 14.72 4.46
CA MET A 9 4.50 14.73 5.88
C MET A 9 3.57 13.82 6.70
N SER A 10 4.12 13.26 7.77
CA SER A 10 3.36 12.60 8.84
C SER A 10 4.08 12.83 10.17
N PHE A 11 3.34 12.83 11.27
CA PHE A 11 3.91 12.98 12.60
C PHE A 11 2.95 12.49 13.69
N ARG A 12 3.53 12.22 14.87
CA ARG A 12 2.83 12.10 16.15
C ARG A 12 3.51 13.03 17.13
N LEU A 13 2.80 14.07 17.55
CA LEU A 13 3.31 15.11 18.43
C LEU A 13 2.38 15.22 19.66
N PRO A 14 2.87 15.71 20.81
CA PRO A 14 2.03 15.88 22.00
C PRO A 14 0.74 16.66 21.68
N GLY A 15 -0.40 15.98 21.79
CA GLY A 15 -1.73 16.53 21.52
C GLY A 15 -2.12 16.72 20.05
N ALA A 16 -1.37 16.18 19.08
CA ALA A 16 -1.72 16.24 17.67
C ALA A 16 -1.09 15.12 16.81
N ASP A 17 -1.92 14.41 16.05
CA ASP A 17 -1.50 13.40 15.07
C ASP A 17 -1.77 13.84 13.61
N THR A 18 -2.33 15.05 13.43
CA THR A 18 -2.66 15.61 12.10
C THR A 18 -2.21 17.07 11.95
N PRO A 19 -1.94 17.55 10.70
CA PRO A 19 -1.67 18.96 10.40
C PRO A 19 -2.72 19.93 10.96
N GLU A 20 -4.00 19.57 10.89
CA GLU A 20 -5.11 20.39 11.35
C GLU A 20 -5.16 20.51 12.89
N GLU A 21 -4.92 19.42 13.61
CA GLU A 21 -4.81 19.43 15.08
C GLU A 21 -3.60 20.20 15.56
N PHE A 22 -2.47 20.02 14.87
CA PHE A 22 -1.23 20.70 15.24
C PHE A 22 -1.33 22.19 14.94
N TRP A 23 -1.93 22.58 13.80
CA TRP A 23 -2.22 23.97 13.46
C TRP A 23 -3.04 24.65 14.56
N ARG A 24 -4.11 24.02 15.05
CA ARG A 24 -4.90 24.57 16.18
C ARG A 24 -4.02 24.80 17.41
N THR A 25 -3.19 23.83 17.76
CA THR A 25 -2.28 23.93 18.92
C THR A 25 -1.31 25.13 18.79
N ILE A 26 -0.68 25.31 17.63
CA ILE A 26 0.28 26.42 17.44
C ILE A 26 -0.42 27.77 17.24
N HIS A 27 -1.54 27.81 16.52
CA HIS A 27 -2.32 29.03 16.29
C HIS A 27 -2.84 29.61 17.61
N ASP A 28 -3.34 28.76 18.50
CA ASP A 28 -3.90 29.17 19.79
C ASP A 28 -2.83 29.40 20.87
N GLY A 29 -1.55 29.15 20.56
CA GLY A 29 -0.44 29.28 21.51
C GLY A 29 -0.54 28.28 22.67
N ALA A 30 -1.12 27.10 22.45
CA ALA A 30 -1.41 26.14 23.51
C ALA A 30 -0.13 25.40 23.98
N ASP A 31 -0.05 25.20 25.30
CA ASP A 31 0.98 24.40 25.98
C ASP A 31 0.47 22.96 26.18
N ARG A 32 1.15 22.00 25.56
CA ARG A 32 0.85 20.56 25.58
C ARG A 32 1.79 19.78 26.50
N ILE A 33 2.67 20.45 27.24
CA ILE A 33 3.46 19.81 28.29
C ILE A 33 2.49 19.40 29.41
N ARG A 34 2.49 18.10 29.75
CA ARG A 34 1.67 17.57 30.84
C ARG A 34 2.41 17.69 32.16
N ARG A 35 1.64 17.91 33.23
CA ARG A 35 2.09 17.73 34.62
C ARG A 35 1.46 16.47 35.16
N PHE A 36 2.28 15.63 35.78
CA PHE A 36 1.86 14.35 36.32
C PHE A 36 1.36 14.51 37.76
N THR A 37 0.29 13.80 38.09
CA THR A 37 -0.19 13.71 39.47
C THR A 37 0.68 12.74 40.28
N GLU A 38 0.63 12.82 41.61
CA GLU A 38 1.30 11.83 42.47
C GLU A 38 0.81 10.40 42.18
N ASP A 39 -0.49 10.23 41.91
CA ASP A 39 -1.07 8.92 41.56
C ASP A 39 -0.50 8.36 40.24
N GLU A 40 -0.35 9.22 39.22
CA GLU A 40 0.25 8.83 37.93
C GLU A 40 1.72 8.43 38.09
N LEU A 41 2.47 9.17 38.90
CA LEU A 41 3.88 8.91 39.18
C LEU A 41 4.07 7.63 40.00
N ALA A 42 3.23 7.41 41.01
CA ALA A 42 3.23 6.19 41.81
C ALA A 42 2.87 4.97 40.95
N ALA A 43 1.85 5.08 40.09
CA ALA A 43 1.48 4.03 39.15
C ALA A 43 2.61 3.72 38.16
N ALA A 44 3.34 4.74 37.69
CA ALA A 44 4.51 4.58 36.82
C ALA A 44 5.76 4.03 37.53
N GLY A 45 5.68 3.73 38.83
CA GLY A 45 6.77 3.16 39.61
C GLY A 45 7.83 4.17 40.07
N VAL A 46 7.52 5.46 40.05
CA VAL A 46 8.40 6.49 40.64
C VAL A 46 8.29 6.41 42.16
N PRO A 47 9.41 6.24 42.91
CA PRO A 47 9.35 6.15 44.37
C PRO A 47 8.78 7.42 45.01
N GLU A 48 8.02 7.25 46.08
CA GLU A 48 7.35 8.35 46.81
C GLU A 48 8.35 9.38 47.33
N GLU A 49 9.51 8.93 47.82
CA GLU A 49 10.60 9.81 48.25
C GLU A 49 11.18 10.65 47.11
N VAL A 50 11.10 10.18 45.86
CA VAL A 50 11.58 10.91 44.69
C VAL A 50 10.57 11.96 44.26
N TYR A 51 9.31 11.56 44.01
CA TYR A 51 8.33 12.51 43.48
C TYR A 51 7.85 13.56 44.50
N ARG A 52 8.06 13.31 45.81
CA ARG A 52 7.82 14.29 46.88
C ARG A 52 9.02 15.16 47.22
N ALA A 53 10.18 14.94 46.60
CA ALA A 53 11.34 15.80 46.82
C ALA A 53 11.06 17.22 46.30
N GLU A 54 11.52 18.25 47.02
CA GLU A 54 11.30 19.66 46.67
C GLU A 54 11.78 20.01 45.26
N GLU A 55 12.84 19.36 44.80
CA GLU A 55 13.45 19.60 43.49
C GLU A 55 12.91 18.66 42.40
N PHE A 56 11.88 17.87 42.67
CA PHE A 56 11.26 17.01 41.66
C PHE A 56 10.26 17.79 40.80
N VAL A 57 10.30 17.55 39.48
CA VAL A 57 9.39 18.15 38.51
C VAL A 57 8.74 17.04 37.68
N GLY A 58 7.48 16.75 37.97
CA GLY A 58 6.67 15.81 37.20
C GLY A 58 6.10 16.45 35.94
N ALA A 59 6.92 16.78 34.93
CA ALA A 59 6.44 17.37 33.68
C ALA A 59 7.16 16.86 32.43
N SER A 60 6.41 16.58 31.35
CA SER A 60 6.95 16.18 30.04
C SER A 60 5.92 16.33 28.92
N GLY A 61 6.39 16.48 27.68
CA GLY A 61 5.58 16.25 26.48
C GLY A 61 5.48 14.76 26.17
N VAL A 62 4.27 14.19 26.18
CA VAL A 62 4.05 12.74 26.03
C VAL A 62 3.13 12.44 24.84
N LEU A 63 3.25 11.22 24.32
CA LEU A 63 2.34 10.66 23.32
C LEU A 63 1.40 9.64 23.95
N ASP A 64 0.20 9.56 23.40
CA ASP A 64 -0.77 8.53 23.77
C ASP A 64 -0.55 7.27 22.92
N GLY A 65 -0.97 6.10 23.45
CA GLY A 65 -1.08 4.87 22.66
C GLY A 65 0.25 4.26 22.17
N ILE A 66 1.38 4.56 22.81
CA ILE A 66 2.72 4.11 22.37
C ILE A 66 2.91 2.58 22.32
N ALA A 67 2.03 1.80 22.94
CA ALA A 67 2.04 0.34 22.85
C ALA A 67 1.33 -0.19 21.60
N GLY A 68 0.43 0.61 21.00
CA GLY A 68 -0.40 0.22 19.86
C GLY A 68 0.40 0.22 18.55
N PHE A 69 0.28 -0.86 17.80
CA PHE A 69 0.92 -1.02 16.49
C PHE A 69 0.16 -2.06 15.65
N ASP A 70 0.21 -1.97 14.32
CA ASP A 70 -0.40 -2.97 13.43
C ASP A 70 0.69 -3.90 12.86
N ALA A 71 1.10 -4.89 13.65
CA ALA A 71 2.23 -5.75 13.32
C ALA A 71 2.00 -6.56 12.02
N ALA A 72 0.78 -7.06 11.82
CA ALA A 72 0.41 -7.83 10.64
C ALA A 72 0.56 -7.00 9.36
N PHE A 73 0.15 -5.72 9.37
CA PHE A 73 0.32 -4.82 8.23
C PHE A 73 1.79 -4.69 7.78
N PHE A 74 2.73 -4.67 8.72
CA PHE A 74 4.17 -4.58 8.45
C PHE A 74 4.86 -5.95 8.36
N GLY A 75 4.11 -7.05 8.35
CA GLY A 75 4.65 -8.42 8.31
C GLY A 75 5.53 -8.76 9.52
N MET A 76 5.23 -8.19 10.68
CA MET A 76 5.93 -8.47 11.94
C MET A 76 5.11 -9.45 12.77
N SER A 77 5.77 -10.48 13.31
CA SER A 77 5.11 -11.37 14.28
C SER A 77 4.78 -10.62 15.58
N ALA A 78 3.81 -11.13 16.35
CA ALA A 78 3.46 -10.57 17.64
C ALA A 78 4.68 -10.54 18.59
N HIS A 79 5.52 -11.58 18.57
CA HIS A 79 6.77 -11.61 19.32
C HIS A 79 7.72 -10.48 18.91
N GLU A 80 8.02 -10.34 17.61
CA GLU A 80 8.91 -9.30 17.11
C GLU A 80 8.40 -7.90 17.49
N ALA A 81 7.10 -7.65 17.33
CA ALA A 81 6.49 -6.37 17.69
C ALA A 81 6.60 -6.06 19.19
N ARG A 82 6.46 -7.06 20.08
CA ARG A 82 6.62 -6.85 21.54
C ARG A 82 8.04 -6.50 21.94
N ILE A 83 9.03 -7.08 21.29
CA ILE A 83 10.45 -6.84 21.63
C ILE A 83 11.05 -5.61 20.92
N THR A 84 10.36 -5.09 19.91
CA THR A 84 10.79 -3.91 19.15
C THR A 84 10.44 -2.62 19.90
N ASP A 85 11.42 -1.72 20.02
CA ASP A 85 11.25 -0.40 20.61
C ASP A 85 10.08 0.34 19.93
N PRO A 86 9.11 0.88 20.69
CA PRO A 86 8.01 1.63 20.11
C PRO A 86 8.44 2.84 19.26
N GLN A 87 9.67 3.35 19.42
CA GLN A 87 10.28 4.31 18.49
C GLN A 87 10.32 3.77 17.06
N GLN A 88 10.78 2.53 16.87
CA GLN A 88 10.89 1.94 15.53
C GLN A 88 9.49 1.63 14.96
N ARG A 89 8.56 1.17 15.81
CA ARG A 89 7.17 0.86 15.41
C ARG A 89 6.41 2.12 14.94
N LEU A 90 6.40 3.17 15.76
CA LEU A 90 5.74 4.43 15.41
C LEU A 90 6.41 5.10 14.21
N PHE A 91 7.73 4.97 14.07
CA PHE A 91 8.45 5.46 12.90
C PHE A 91 7.98 4.77 11.60
N LEU A 92 7.78 3.45 11.61
CA LEU A 92 7.26 2.71 10.45
C LEU A 92 5.90 3.24 9.97
N GLU A 93 4.96 3.44 10.90
CA GLU A 93 3.64 4.01 10.60
C GLU A 93 3.76 5.42 10.03
N CYS A 94 4.61 6.24 10.64
CA CYS A 94 4.82 7.61 10.23
C CYS A 94 5.45 7.71 8.82
N VAL A 95 6.44 6.87 8.50
CA VAL A 95 7.03 6.81 7.15
C VAL A 95 6.00 6.35 6.12
N HIS A 96 5.21 5.32 6.44
CA HIS A 96 4.13 4.85 5.54
C HIS A 96 3.12 5.97 5.26
N HIS A 97 2.62 6.64 6.30
CA HIS A 97 1.69 7.75 6.14
C HIS A 97 2.29 8.96 5.43
N ALA A 98 3.56 9.28 5.63
CA ALA A 98 4.22 10.37 4.90
C ALA A 98 4.33 10.05 3.40
N LEU A 99 4.58 8.79 3.04
CA LEU A 99 4.55 8.32 1.66
C LEU A 99 3.12 8.31 1.08
N GLU A 100 2.10 8.01 1.87
CA GLU A 100 0.70 8.15 1.44
C GLU A 100 0.30 9.61 1.22
N ASP A 101 0.73 10.51 2.10
CA ASP A 101 0.52 11.96 1.96
C ASP A 101 1.17 12.49 0.68
N ALA A 102 2.37 11.99 0.34
CA ALA A 102 3.05 12.28 -0.92
C ALA A 102 2.43 11.58 -2.16
N GLY A 103 1.59 10.56 -1.97
CA GLY A 103 1.03 9.74 -3.04
C GLY A 103 2.03 8.76 -3.69
N TYR A 104 2.91 8.17 -2.88
CA TYR A 104 3.97 7.22 -3.29
C TYR A 104 3.96 5.89 -2.51
N ALA A 105 3.01 5.65 -1.60
CA ALA A 105 2.95 4.42 -0.80
C ALA A 105 2.51 3.17 -1.59
N GLY A 106 1.95 3.32 -2.79
CA GLY A 106 1.59 2.18 -3.67
C GLY A 106 2.79 1.48 -4.32
N GLY A 107 4.01 1.84 -3.91
CA GLY A 107 5.21 1.64 -4.72
C GLY A 107 5.21 2.60 -5.90
N PRO A 108 6.34 2.75 -6.61
CA PRO A 108 6.40 3.59 -7.79
C PRO A 108 5.65 2.91 -8.94
N GLY A 109 4.33 3.08 -9.00
CA GLY A 109 3.76 4.17 -9.79
C GLY A 109 4.16 4.33 -11.27
N GLY A 110 5.09 3.56 -11.86
CA GLY A 110 5.43 3.64 -13.30
C GLY A 110 6.92 3.53 -13.64
N GLY A 111 7.77 3.07 -12.72
CA GLY A 111 9.22 2.88 -12.93
C GLY A 111 9.92 2.52 -11.62
N ALA A 112 11.18 2.09 -11.67
CA ALA A 112 11.99 2.01 -10.45
C ALA A 112 12.18 3.43 -9.91
N CYS A 113 11.77 3.68 -8.66
CA CYS A 113 12.01 4.93 -7.95
C CYS A 113 12.76 4.55 -6.67
N ASP A 114 13.99 5.02 -6.55
CA ASP A 114 14.78 4.73 -5.36
C ASP A 114 14.39 5.71 -4.27
N VAL A 115 13.78 5.17 -3.21
CA VAL A 115 13.39 5.94 -2.01
C VAL A 115 14.45 5.74 -0.94
N GLY A 116 15.20 6.80 -0.60
CA GLY A 116 16.14 6.78 0.52
C GLY A 116 15.46 7.07 1.86
N VAL A 117 16.03 6.59 2.97
CA VAL A 117 15.56 6.84 4.34
C VAL A 117 16.70 7.37 5.19
N TYR A 118 16.55 8.59 5.69
CA TYR A 118 17.50 9.28 6.57
C TYR A 118 16.81 9.51 7.91
N ALA A 119 17.17 8.70 8.91
CA ALA A 119 16.48 8.67 10.20
C ALA A 119 17.38 9.10 11.36
N SER A 120 16.78 9.63 12.42
CA SER A 120 17.42 9.76 13.73
C SER A 120 16.53 9.20 14.83
N THR A 121 17.12 8.50 15.80
CA THR A 121 16.38 7.77 16.85
C THR A 121 16.88 8.20 18.22
N GLY A 122 15.98 8.40 19.17
CA GLY A 122 16.34 8.74 20.55
C GLY A 122 17.03 7.58 21.27
N TYR A 123 17.23 7.75 22.58
CA TYR A 123 17.84 6.72 23.42
C TYR A 123 17.01 5.41 23.43
N HIS A 124 17.67 4.26 23.52
CA HIS A 124 17.07 2.91 23.52
C HIS A 124 16.52 2.52 24.91
N LEU A 125 15.74 3.42 25.52
CA LEU A 125 15.31 3.31 26.92
C LEU A 125 14.37 2.12 27.18
N TYR A 126 13.62 1.70 26.16
CA TYR A 126 12.75 0.52 26.26
C TYR A 126 13.56 -0.73 26.63
N SER A 127 14.67 -0.99 25.94
CA SER A 127 15.49 -2.16 26.24
C SER A 127 16.18 -2.10 27.61
N LEU A 128 16.62 -0.91 28.03
CA LEU A 128 17.25 -0.68 29.33
C LEU A 128 16.28 -0.99 30.47
N GLN A 129 15.05 -0.50 30.37
CA GLN A 129 14.05 -0.72 31.40
C GLN A 129 13.52 -2.16 31.40
N THR A 130 13.27 -2.72 30.23
CA THR A 130 12.58 -4.01 30.12
C THR A 130 13.51 -5.21 30.24
N TYR A 131 14.68 -5.20 29.61
CA TYR A 131 15.54 -6.39 29.58
C TYR A 131 16.65 -6.33 30.62
N LEU A 132 17.30 -5.18 30.77
CA LEU A 132 18.45 -5.04 31.67
C LEU A 132 18.05 -4.89 33.14
N GLN A 133 16.93 -4.20 33.42
CA GLN A 133 16.47 -3.97 34.80
C GLN A 133 15.49 -5.03 35.31
N ASN A 134 14.67 -5.62 34.43
CA ASN A 134 13.61 -6.56 34.82
C ASN A 134 13.91 -8.05 34.50
N ASN A 135 15.07 -8.39 33.93
CA ASN A 135 15.50 -9.77 33.62
C ASN A 135 14.42 -10.63 32.89
N VAL A 136 13.71 -10.04 31.92
CA VAL A 136 12.53 -10.68 31.30
C VAL A 136 12.87 -11.80 30.31
N LEU A 137 14.14 -11.93 29.89
CA LEU A 137 14.57 -13.10 29.11
C LEU A 137 14.74 -14.31 30.05
N GLN A 138 13.80 -15.26 29.97
CA GLN A 138 13.85 -16.52 30.75
C GLN A 138 14.89 -17.54 30.25
N GLY A 139 15.72 -17.18 29.27
CA GLY A 139 16.96 -17.88 28.93
C GLY A 139 18.12 -17.00 29.33
N GLY A 140 19.07 -17.51 30.12
CA GLY A 140 20.28 -16.76 30.45
C GLY A 140 21.05 -16.30 29.21
N ILE A 141 22.16 -15.59 29.41
CA ILE A 141 23.11 -15.05 28.41
C ILE A 141 23.56 -16.07 27.32
N ALA A 142 23.17 -17.34 27.43
CA ALA A 142 23.46 -18.43 26.50
C ALA A 142 22.62 -18.45 25.20
N ASP A 143 21.45 -17.80 25.12
CA ASP A 143 20.68 -17.73 23.85
C ASP A 143 21.04 -16.47 23.05
N TRP A 144 22.10 -16.61 22.25
CA TRP A 144 22.62 -15.55 21.38
C TRP A 144 21.58 -15.03 20.37
N VAL A 145 20.65 -15.88 19.91
CA VAL A 145 19.65 -15.51 18.89
C VAL A 145 18.61 -14.56 19.48
N ALA A 146 18.08 -14.88 20.66
CA ALA A 146 17.17 -13.98 21.38
C ALA A 146 17.85 -12.64 21.71
N GLY A 147 19.12 -12.66 22.12
CA GLY A 147 19.91 -11.46 22.38
C GLY A 147 20.10 -10.58 21.13
N LEU A 148 20.31 -11.20 19.97
CA LEU A 148 20.42 -10.49 18.70
C LEU A 148 19.09 -9.84 18.29
N GLN A 149 17.96 -10.54 18.45
CA GLN A 149 16.64 -9.98 18.14
C GLN A 149 16.30 -8.75 19.01
N VAL A 150 16.60 -8.80 20.30
CA VAL A 150 16.45 -7.63 21.20
C VAL A 150 17.36 -6.49 20.75
N THR A 151 18.61 -6.77 20.39
CA THR A 151 19.56 -5.75 19.89
C THR A 151 19.02 -5.07 18.63
N ILE A 152 18.59 -5.85 17.63
CA ILE A 152 18.05 -5.34 16.36
C ILE A 152 16.76 -4.55 16.60
N GLY A 153 15.90 -5.00 17.51
CA GLY A 153 14.64 -4.34 17.86
C GLY A 153 14.79 -3.00 18.57
N ASN A 154 15.95 -2.70 19.16
CA ASN A 154 16.10 -1.57 20.09
C ASN A 154 17.25 -0.61 19.77
N PHE A 155 18.29 -1.06 19.08
CA PHE A 155 19.44 -0.21 18.80
C PHE A 155 19.09 0.84 17.75
N THR A 156 19.68 2.02 17.91
CA THR A 156 19.40 3.19 17.04
C THR A 156 19.76 2.93 15.58
N ASP A 157 20.71 2.04 15.32
CA ASP A 157 21.27 1.69 14.01
C ASP A 157 20.25 1.09 13.04
N PHE A 158 19.15 0.54 13.54
CA PHE A 158 18.23 -0.26 12.73
C PHE A 158 16.95 0.47 12.32
N THR A 159 16.74 1.72 12.74
CA THR A 159 15.47 2.42 12.47
C THR A 159 15.27 2.72 10.98
N ALA A 160 16.26 3.30 10.29
CA ALA A 160 16.19 3.55 8.85
C ALA A 160 16.14 2.23 8.06
N ASN A 161 17.00 1.28 8.44
CA ASN A 161 17.10 -0.03 7.79
C ASN A 161 15.79 -0.82 7.88
N ARG A 162 15.14 -0.82 9.05
CA ARG A 162 13.84 -1.48 9.25
C ARG A 162 12.77 -0.82 8.39
N ALA A 163 12.72 0.52 8.33
CA ALA A 163 11.78 1.21 7.45
C ALA A 163 11.99 0.87 5.98
N ALA A 164 13.24 0.89 5.51
CA ALA A 164 13.55 0.50 4.14
C ALA A 164 13.15 -0.96 3.84
N TYR A 165 13.49 -1.90 4.73
CA TYR A 165 13.16 -3.31 4.58
C TYR A 165 11.64 -3.56 4.57
N ARG A 166 10.91 -3.03 5.56
CA ARG A 166 9.48 -3.30 5.73
C ARG A 166 8.59 -2.63 4.69
N LEU A 167 9.06 -1.56 4.08
CA LEU A 167 8.33 -0.81 3.04
C LEU A 167 8.86 -1.07 1.63
N GLY A 168 9.88 -1.92 1.46
CA GLY A 168 10.47 -2.25 0.16
C GLY A 168 11.17 -1.07 -0.52
N LEU A 169 11.82 -0.20 0.25
CA LEU A 169 12.51 0.99 -0.24
C LEU A 169 13.97 0.66 -0.55
N THR A 170 14.44 1.03 -1.75
CA THR A 170 15.73 0.59 -2.32
C THR A 170 16.83 1.65 -2.31
N GLY A 171 16.52 2.89 -1.90
CA GLY A 171 17.52 3.95 -1.78
C GLY A 171 18.38 3.84 -0.51
N PRO A 172 19.30 4.79 -0.27
CA PRO A 172 20.17 4.76 0.90
C PRO A 172 19.37 4.77 2.22
N ALA A 173 19.71 3.87 3.15
CA ALA A 173 19.14 3.84 4.50
C ALA A 173 20.20 4.22 5.54
N VAL A 174 20.07 5.38 6.16
CA VAL A 174 21.11 5.97 7.02
C VAL A 174 20.50 6.46 8.33
N ASN A 175 21.10 6.03 9.44
CA ASN A 175 20.84 6.58 10.77
C ASN A 175 21.89 7.66 11.11
N VAL A 176 21.44 8.83 11.58
CA VAL A 176 22.32 9.98 11.91
C VAL A 176 22.09 10.47 13.34
N GLN A 177 23.19 10.80 14.04
CA GLN A 177 23.17 11.29 15.41
C GLN A 177 24.07 12.50 15.60
N THR A 178 23.46 13.65 15.90
CA THR A 178 24.10 14.94 16.23
C THR A 178 23.36 15.64 17.38
N ALA A 179 22.89 14.83 18.34
CA ALA A 179 22.05 15.25 19.48
C ALA A 179 20.80 16.03 19.04
N CYS A 180 20.49 17.17 19.65
CA CYS A 180 19.27 17.94 19.36
C CYS A 180 19.17 18.43 17.89
N SER A 181 20.29 18.43 17.14
CA SER A 181 20.33 18.78 15.71
C SER A 181 20.12 17.57 14.77
N SER A 182 20.03 16.33 15.30
CA SER A 182 19.95 15.09 14.51
C SER A 182 18.96 15.11 13.36
N SER A 183 17.71 15.49 13.62
CA SER A 183 16.66 15.44 12.60
C SER A 183 16.81 16.51 11.50
N LEU A 184 17.37 17.68 11.78
CA LEU A 184 17.72 18.63 10.71
C LEU A 184 18.97 18.19 9.94
N THR A 185 19.93 17.53 10.59
CA THR A 185 21.05 16.89 9.90
C THR A 185 20.54 15.80 8.96
N ALA A 186 19.56 14.99 9.38
CA ALA A 186 18.90 13.99 8.54
C ALA A 186 18.21 14.64 7.32
N ALA A 187 17.46 15.74 7.54
CA ALA A 187 16.84 16.50 6.46
C ALA A 187 17.86 17.08 5.47
N HIS A 188 18.99 17.58 5.97
CA HIS A 188 20.11 18.02 5.14
C HIS A 188 20.63 16.87 4.26
N LEU A 189 20.92 15.71 4.84
CA LEU A 189 21.47 14.56 4.10
C LEU A 189 20.48 14.05 3.05
N ALA A 190 19.21 13.94 3.42
CA ALA A 190 18.13 13.58 2.50
C ALA A 190 18.01 14.57 1.32
N ALA A 191 18.01 15.87 1.62
CA ALA A 191 17.96 16.93 0.60
C ALA A 191 19.20 16.92 -0.30
N GLN A 192 20.39 16.62 0.25
CA GLN A 192 21.61 16.47 -0.52
C GLN A 192 21.50 15.26 -1.47
N SER A 193 21.02 14.11 -0.98
CA SER A 193 20.91 12.85 -1.73
C SER A 193 19.98 12.96 -2.95
N VAL A 194 18.82 13.61 -2.81
CA VAL A 194 17.92 13.87 -3.95
C VAL A 194 18.52 14.87 -4.95
N VAL A 195 19.33 15.82 -4.48
CA VAL A 195 20.00 16.80 -5.34
C VAL A 195 21.15 16.15 -6.12
N THR A 196 21.91 15.24 -5.50
CA THR A 196 23.01 14.52 -6.14
C THR A 196 22.54 13.33 -6.99
N GLY A 197 21.29 12.91 -6.85
CA GLY A 197 20.70 11.82 -7.62
C GLY A 197 21.06 10.43 -7.09
N GLU A 198 21.42 10.32 -5.81
CA GLU A 198 21.58 9.03 -5.11
C GLU A 198 20.24 8.35 -4.82
N CYS A 199 19.15 9.12 -4.80
CA CYS A 199 17.77 8.66 -4.76
C CYS A 199 16.86 9.68 -5.44
N ASP A 200 15.69 9.22 -5.91
CA ASP A 200 14.70 10.08 -6.56
C ASP A 200 13.82 10.81 -5.52
N ILE A 201 13.54 10.10 -4.44
CA ILE A 201 12.75 10.54 -3.29
C ILE A 201 13.54 10.19 -2.03
N ALA A 202 13.52 11.06 -1.02
CA ALA A 202 14.12 10.76 0.27
C ALA A 202 13.13 11.03 1.41
N VAL A 203 13.07 10.11 2.36
CA VAL A 203 12.40 10.29 3.64
C VAL A 203 13.41 10.86 4.63
N ALA A 204 13.14 12.03 5.19
CA ALA A 204 13.83 12.57 6.34
C ALA A 204 12.95 12.39 7.57
N GLY A 205 13.41 11.63 8.55
CA GLY A 205 12.56 11.27 9.68
C GLY A 205 13.29 11.22 11.02
N ALA A 206 12.52 11.31 12.09
CA ALA A 206 13.03 11.22 13.44
C ALA A 206 12.01 10.68 14.43
N THR A 207 12.50 9.98 15.45
CA THR A 207 11.70 9.49 16.57
C THR A 207 12.49 9.72 17.85
N ALA A 208 11.84 10.30 18.86
CA ALA A 208 12.36 10.42 20.21
C ALA A 208 11.25 10.03 21.17
N LEU A 209 11.38 8.88 21.84
CA LEU A 209 10.42 8.40 22.83
C LEU A 209 11.12 8.03 24.12
N HIS A 210 10.58 8.56 25.23
CA HIS A 210 11.05 8.23 26.56
C HIS A 210 10.17 7.13 27.17
N VAL A 211 10.77 6.00 27.52
CA VAL A 211 10.08 4.91 28.21
C VAL A 211 10.76 4.71 29.58
N PRO A 212 10.02 4.86 30.71
CA PRO A 212 8.61 5.24 30.81
C PRO A 212 8.39 6.73 30.52
N GLN A 213 7.20 7.09 30.02
CA GLN A 213 6.88 8.50 29.72
C GLN A 213 6.56 9.34 30.98
N VAL A 214 6.04 8.69 32.03
CA VAL A 214 5.55 9.32 33.27
C VAL A 214 6.60 9.16 34.37
N ILE A 215 7.72 9.89 34.27
CA ILE A 215 8.81 9.81 35.26
C ILE A 215 9.25 11.15 35.84
N GLY A 216 8.89 12.26 35.19
CA GLY A 216 9.40 13.59 35.54
C GLY A 216 10.93 13.67 35.46
N TYR A 217 11.51 14.63 36.18
CA TYR A 217 12.94 14.77 36.36
C TYR A 217 13.26 15.48 37.68
N GLN A 218 14.49 15.29 38.17
CA GLN A 218 15.00 16.05 39.31
C GLN A 218 15.74 17.29 38.82
N TYR A 219 15.29 18.46 39.24
CA TYR A 219 15.98 19.71 38.99
C TYR A 219 17.30 19.77 39.77
N VAL A 220 18.34 20.22 39.09
CA VAL A 220 19.63 20.54 39.70
C VAL A 220 19.96 21.98 39.36
N LYS A 221 20.32 22.78 40.37
CA LYS A 221 20.68 24.18 40.18
C LYS A 221 21.84 24.31 39.18
N GLY A 222 21.62 25.12 38.14
CA GLY A 222 22.61 25.33 37.07
C GLY A 222 22.57 24.27 35.95
N SER A 223 21.65 23.31 36.01
CA SER A 223 21.35 22.42 34.88
C SER A 223 20.56 23.15 33.78
N ILE A 224 20.34 22.47 32.65
CA ILE A 224 19.53 22.99 31.55
C ILE A 224 18.02 22.80 31.79
N LEU A 225 17.62 22.02 32.80
CA LEU A 225 16.23 21.63 33.04
C LEU A 225 15.46 22.72 33.78
N SER A 226 14.21 22.95 33.40
CA SER A 226 13.33 23.95 34.01
C SER A 226 12.95 23.54 35.44
N LYS A 227 13.12 24.42 36.43
CA LYS A 227 12.58 24.18 37.78
C LYS A 227 11.06 24.31 37.80
N SER A 228 10.53 25.26 37.02
CA SER A 228 9.09 25.49 36.94
C SER A 228 8.35 24.38 36.22
N GLY A 229 9.01 23.60 35.34
CA GLY A 229 8.37 22.63 34.47
C GLY A 229 7.58 23.29 33.34
N ARG A 230 7.99 24.48 32.90
CA ARG A 230 7.47 25.18 31.71
C ARG A 230 8.62 25.62 30.83
N LEU A 231 8.44 25.53 29.52
CA LEU A 231 9.43 25.97 28.55
C LEU A 231 9.03 27.35 28.02
N ARG A 232 9.86 28.36 28.30
CA ARG A 232 9.58 29.79 28.02
C ARG A 232 10.71 30.44 27.19
N PRO A 233 10.78 30.19 25.88
CA PRO A 233 11.83 30.76 25.03
C PRO A 233 11.80 32.29 25.08
N PHE A 234 12.96 32.91 25.27
CA PHE A 234 13.20 34.36 25.22
C PHE A 234 12.42 35.21 26.26
N ASP A 235 11.70 34.59 27.19
CA ASP A 235 10.99 35.27 28.26
C ASP A 235 11.92 35.66 29.41
N ALA A 236 11.59 36.71 30.16
CA ALA A 236 12.35 37.13 31.34
C ALA A 236 12.38 36.06 32.46
N ASP A 237 11.37 35.19 32.52
CA ASP A 237 11.27 34.10 33.49
C ASP A 237 11.73 32.74 32.90
N ALA A 238 12.51 32.75 31.81
CA ALA A 238 13.10 31.55 31.23
C ALA A 238 14.07 30.85 32.21
N ASP A 239 13.71 29.64 32.64
CA ASP A 239 14.44 28.90 33.69
C ASP A 239 14.95 27.51 33.25
N GLY A 240 14.76 27.13 32.00
CA GLY A 240 15.27 25.89 31.42
C GLY A 240 14.31 25.20 30.44
N THR A 241 14.70 24.00 30.01
CA THR A 241 13.95 23.16 29.09
C THR A 241 13.12 22.11 29.82
N VAL A 242 12.05 21.67 29.17
CA VAL A 242 11.26 20.49 29.56
C VAL A 242 11.36 19.46 28.42
N GLY A 243 11.58 18.19 28.76
CA GLY A 243 11.67 17.13 27.77
C GLY A 243 10.33 16.83 27.11
N GLY A 244 10.38 16.22 25.92
CA GLY A 244 9.20 15.71 25.25
C GLY A 244 9.52 14.55 24.31
N THR A 245 8.48 13.91 23.82
CA THR A 245 8.52 12.80 22.88
C THR A 245 7.83 13.20 21.57
N GLY A 246 8.32 12.70 20.44
CA GLY A 246 7.60 12.84 19.17
C GLY A 246 8.21 12.03 18.04
N VAL A 247 7.42 11.83 16.98
CA VAL A 247 7.80 11.15 15.74
C VAL A 247 7.42 12.03 14.57
N VAL A 248 8.32 12.22 13.61
CA VAL A 248 8.09 13.02 12.40
C VAL A 248 8.75 12.35 11.20
N ALA A 249 8.08 12.33 10.05
CA ALA A 249 8.64 11.94 8.76
C ALA A 249 8.21 12.95 7.68
N LEU A 250 9.18 13.40 6.88
CA LEU A 250 8.98 14.25 5.70
C LEU A 250 9.45 13.52 4.46
N VAL A 251 8.72 13.68 3.36
CA VAL A 251 9.09 13.15 2.04
C VAL A 251 9.62 14.30 1.17
N LEU A 252 10.84 14.14 0.68
CA LEU A 252 11.58 15.13 -0.07
C LEU A 252 11.78 14.68 -1.50
N LYS A 253 11.66 15.62 -2.43
CA LYS A 253 11.91 15.40 -3.86
C LYS A 253 12.47 16.65 -4.50
N ARG A 254 13.24 16.53 -5.57
CA ARG A 254 13.65 17.73 -6.33
C ARG A 254 12.43 18.50 -6.82
N LEU A 255 12.44 19.82 -6.64
CA LEU A 255 11.28 20.67 -6.94
C LEU A 255 10.83 20.57 -8.41
N ASP A 256 11.77 20.54 -9.35
CA ASP A 256 11.48 20.42 -10.79
C ASP A 256 10.77 19.11 -11.12
N ARG A 257 11.17 18.01 -10.48
CA ARG A 257 10.51 16.70 -10.61
C ARG A 257 9.17 16.66 -9.91
N ALA A 258 9.04 17.26 -8.72
CA ALA A 258 7.78 17.36 -8.01
C ALA A 258 6.70 18.10 -8.85
N LEU A 259 7.09 19.19 -9.50
CA LEU A 259 6.23 19.94 -10.40
C LEU A 259 5.86 19.14 -11.66
N ALA A 260 6.82 18.45 -12.27
CA ALA A 260 6.59 17.64 -13.47
C ALA A 260 5.64 16.46 -13.20
N ASP A 261 5.75 15.83 -12.03
CA ASP A 261 4.96 14.67 -11.67
C ASP A 261 3.59 15.04 -11.09
N GLY A 262 3.32 16.34 -10.91
CA GLY A 262 2.06 16.85 -10.37
C GLY A 262 1.87 16.56 -8.88
N ASP A 263 2.97 16.59 -8.12
CA ASP A 263 2.95 16.34 -6.67
C ASP A 263 2.39 17.55 -5.90
N HIS A 264 1.76 17.28 -4.77
CA HIS A 264 1.47 18.33 -3.80
C HIS A 264 2.78 18.82 -3.17
N ILE A 265 2.93 20.13 -3.02
CA ILE A 265 4.11 20.74 -2.42
C ILE A 265 3.66 21.48 -1.17
N HIS A 266 4.07 21.01 0.01
CA HIS A 266 3.81 21.66 1.29
C HIS A 266 4.68 22.90 1.50
N GLY A 267 5.88 22.91 0.89
CA GLY A 267 6.83 24.02 0.89
C GLY A 267 8.16 23.60 0.27
N VAL A 268 9.10 24.54 0.16
CA VAL A 268 10.38 24.32 -0.52
C VAL A 268 11.55 24.56 0.43
N ILE A 269 12.46 23.59 0.54
CA ILE A 269 13.79 23.77 1.13
C ILE A 269 14.68 24.42 0.07
N ARG A 270 15.04 25.68 0.30
CA ARG A 270 15.86 26.49 -0.61
C ARG A 270 17.35 26.29 -0.38
N GLY A 271 17.75 26.05 0.87
CA GLY A 271 19.14 25.87 1.26
C GLY A 271 19.27 25.50 2.72
N TRP A 272 20.48 25.11 3.10
CA TRP A 272 20.83 24.69 4.45
C TRP A 272 22.29 24.99 4.73
N GLY A 273 22.62 25.13 6.02
CA GLY A 273 23.96 25.37 6.51
C GLY A 273 24.23 24.48 7.70
N VAL A 274 25.35 23.75 7.64
CA VAL A 274 25.81 22.87 8.72
C VAL A 274 27.25 23.23 9.08
N ASN A 275 27.56 23.29 10.37
CA ASN A 275 28.92 23.44 10.89
C ASN A 275 29.07 22.82 12.29
N ASN A 276 30.23 23.02 12.91
CA ASN A 276 30.47 22.72 14.31
C ASN A 276 31.15 23.90 15.01
N ASP A 277 30.80 24.12 16.28
CA ASP A 277 31.36 25.20 17.12
C ASP A 277 32.87 25.09 17.36
N GLY A 278 33.46 23.89 17.21
CA GLY A 278 34.87 23.67 17.47
C GLY A 278 35.27 23.90 18.93
N ALA A 279 36.52 24.29 19.15
CA ALA A 279 37.09 24.49 20.49
C ALA A 279 36.88 25.90 21.06
N ASP A 280 36.35 26.84 20.27
CA ASP A 280 36.24 28.26 20.64
C ASP A 280 35.07 28.56 21.62
N LYS A 281 34.35 27.52 22.04
CA LYS A 281 33.31 27.58 23.08
C LYS A 281 33.87 27.33 24.48
N LYS A 282 33.23 27.92 25.50
CA LYS A 282 33.70 27.88 26.90
C LYS A 282 33.64 26.51 27.57
N ALA A 283 32.86 25.57 27.03
CA ALA A 283 32.74 24.19 27.51
C ALA A 283 32.17 23.31 26.40
N PHE A 284 32.33 21.98 26.49
CA PHE A 284 31.80 21.03 25.50
C PHE A 284 30.29 21.20 25.23
N SER A 285 29.51 21.46 26.28
CA SER A 285 28.06 21.64 26.21
C SER A 285 27.61 23.10 26.00
N ALA A 286 28.53 24.06 25.98
CA ALA A 286 28.18 25.47 25.77
C ALA A 286 27.91 25.75 24.28
N PRO A 287 26.87 26.53 23.93
CA PRO A 287 26.66 26.98 22.55
C PRO A 287 27.63 28.11 22.16
N SER A 288 27.76 28.37 20.85
CA SER A 288 28.56 29.48 20.30
C SER A 288 27.75 30.36 19.35
N ALA A 289 27.65 31.67 19.65
CA ALA A 289 27.00 32.64 18.78
C ALA A 289 27.68 32.73 17.39
N ASP A 290 29.01 32.63 17.35
CA ASP A 290 29.78 32.63 16.10
C ASP A 290 29.50 31.38 15.25
N GLY A 291 29.41 30.21 15.89
CA GLY A 291 29.06 28.95 15.24
C GLY A 291 27.66 29.01 14.63
N GLN A 292 26.68 29.48 15.41
CA GLN A 292 25.31 29.67 14.96
C GLN A 292 25.21 30.69 13.82
N ARG A 293 25.89 31.84 13.92
CA ARG A 293 26.00 32.83 12.83
C ARG A 293 26.52 32.17 11.56
N GLY A 294 27.60 31.39 11.66
CA GLY A 294 28.19 30.69 10.53
C GLY A 294 27.24 29.72 9.83
N ALA A 295 26.44 28.96 10.59
CA ALA A 295 25.45 28.05 10.02
C ALA A 295 24.32 28.81 9.29
N ILE A 296 23.82 29.91 9.89
CA ILE A 296 22.78 30.75 9.29
C ILE A 296 23.27 31.38 7.98
N ARG A 297 24.47 31.99 7.98
CA ARG A 297 25.07 32.60 6.79
C ARG A 297 25.22 31.60 5.64
N ARG A 298 25.78 30.40 5.93
CA ARG A 298 25.93 29.34 4.93
C ARG A 298 24.60 28.94 4.30
N ALA A 299 23.53 28.87 5.09
CA ALA A 299 22.21 28.49 4.61
C ALA A 299 21.60 29.55 3.68
N LEU A 300 21.68 30.84 4.08
CA LEU A 300 21.21 31.98 3.29
C LEU A 300 21.98 32.11 1.97
N GLU A 301 23.31 32.03 2.03
CA GLU A 301 24.19 32.07 0.86
C GLU A 301 23.90 30.91 -0.10
N ARG A 302 23.76 29.68 0.41
CA ARG A 302 23.40 28.51 -0.40
C ARG A 302 22.01 28.66 -1.04
N ALA A 303 21.06 29.25 -0.33
CA ALA A 303 19.71 29.49 -0.82
C ALA A 303 19.63 30.63 -1.84
N GLY A 304 20.65 31.49 -1.91
CA GLY A 304 20.62 32.76 -2.63
C GLY A 304 19.54 33.69 -2.09
N VAL A 305 19.37 33.72 -0.77
CA VAL A 305 18.30 34.46 -0.07
C VAL A 305 18.90 35.56 0.77
N ASP A 306 18.38 36.77 0.59
CA ASP A 306 18.67 37.94 1.43
C ASP A 306 17.91 37.83 2.77
N ALA A 307 18.61 38.03 3.89
CA ALA A 307 18.00 37.95 5.22
C ALA A 307 16.84 38.95 5.45
N GLY A 308 16.84 40.07 4.73
CA GLY A 308 15.75 41.07 4.73
C GLY A 308 14.42 40.55 4.18
N THR A 309 14.44 39.41 3.48
CA THR A 309 13.24 38.76 2.95
C THR A 309 12.69 37.64 3.84
N VAL A 310 13.40 37.27 4.90
CA VAL A 310 12.96 36.23 5.85
C VAL A 310 12.01 36.85 6.88
N GLY A 311 10.74 36.43 6.85
CA GLY A 311 9.71 36.99 7.74
C GLY A 311 9.49 36.21 9.03
N TYR A 312 9.98 34.97 9.12
CA TYR A 312 9.79 34.11 10.28
C TYR A 312 11.04 33.28 10.55
N LEU A 313 11.51 33.26 11.80
CA LEU A 313 12.61 32.43 12.27
C LEU A 313 12.11 31.50 13.38
N GLU A 314 11.96 30.23 13.04
CA GLU A 314 11.78 29.15 13.99
C GLU A 314 13.14 28.80 14.62
N THR A 315 13.32 29.25 15.84
CA THR A 315 14.56 29.12 16.62
C THR A 315 14.73 27.73 17.21
N HIS A 316 15.96 27.41 17.63
CA HIS A 316 16.21 26.30 18.54
C HIS A 316 15.52 26.56 19.89
N GLY A 317 15.59 27.77 20.44
CA GLY A 317 14.69 28.35 21.45
C GLY A 317 14.33 27.39 22.58
N THR A 318 15.30 27.07 23.44
CA THR A 318 15.16 26.07 24.51
C THR A 318 14.65 26.64 25.83
N GLY A 319 14.49 27.96 25.95
CA GLY A 319 14.06 28.58 27.20
C GLY A 319 15.16 28.58 28.25
N THR A 320 16.43 28.44 27.84
CA THR A 320 17.56 28.39 28.77
C THR A 320 18.13 29.78 28.98
N PHE A 321 18.41 30.12 30.23
CA PHE A 321 18.88 31.46 30.63
C PHE A 321 20.08 31.98 29.82
N LYS A 322 21.01 31.09 29.44
CA LYS A 322 22.19 31.45 28.63
C LYS A 322 22.02 31.16 27.14
N GLY A 323 21.27 30.12 26.76
CA GLY A 323 21.16 29.70 25.37
C GLY A 323 20.37 30.70 24.54
N ASP A 324 19.26 31.22 25.07
CA ASP A 324 18.38 32.13 24.34
C ASP A 324 19.08 33.45 23.96
N PRO A 325 19.85 34.13 24.85
CA PRO A 325 20.64 35.30 24.44
C PRO A 325 21.73 34.99 23.40
N ILE A 326 22.39 33.84 23.50
CA ILE A 326 23.44 33.43 22.54
C ILE A 326 22.84 33.18 21.15
N GLU A 327 21.70 32.52 21.10
CA GLU A 327 20.96 32.29 19.85
C GLU A 327 20.50 33.60 19.21
N PHE A 328 19.96 34.51 20.02
CA PHE A 328 19.54 35.82 19.56
C PHE A 328 20.72 36.65 19.00
N GLU A 329 21.87 36.63 19.68
CA GLU A 329 23.09 37.29 19.24
C GLU A 329 23.59 36.73 17.91
N GLY A 330 23.71 35.40 17.80
CA GLY A 330 24.17 34.72 16.59
C GLY A 330 23.26 34.97 15.39
N ALA A 331 21.94 34.91 15.58
CA ALA A 331 20.96 35.20 14.54
C ALA A 331 20.98 36.67 14.12
N THR A 332 21.07 37.60 15.09
CA THR A 332 21.12 39.04 14.81
C THR A 332 22.36 39.39 14.00
N ALA A 333 23.52 38.87 14.40
CA ALA A 333 24.77 39.07 13.67
C ALA A 333 24.72 38.50 12.25
N ALA A 334 24.05 37.36 12.04
CA ALA A 334 23.90 36.77 10.71
C ALA A 334 23.01 37.59 9.78
N PHE A 335 21.90 38.13 10.30
CA PHE A 335 20.94 38.92 9.52
C PHE A 335 21.47 40.33 9.22
N ARG A 336 22.22 40.93 10.16
CA ARG A 336 22.85 42.26 10.00
C ARG A 336 23.89 42.32 8.88
N ALA A 337 24.39 41.18 8.43
CA ALA A 337 25.27 41.14 7.27
C ALA A 337 24.57 41.53 5.95
N ASP A 338 23.23 41.40 5.87
CA ASP A 338 22.46 41.73 4.66
C ASP A 338 21.54 42.96 4.83
N THR A 339 21.09 43.27 6.07
CA THR A 339 20.05 44.30 6.27
C THR A 339 20.12 45.04 7.60
N ASP A 340 19.83 46.35 7.54
CA ASP A 340 19.71 47.26 8.69
C ASP A 340 18.27 47.36 9.25
N ARG A 341 17.30 46.69 8.61
CA ARG A 341 15.89 46.72 9.05
C ARG A 341 15.74 46.16 10.47
N THR A 342 14.77 46.69 11.22
CA THR A 342 14.43 46.24 12.58
C THR A 342 12.98 45.77 12.66
N GLY A 343 12.69 44.89 13.63
CA GLY A 343 11.33 44.50 14.01
C GLY A 343 10.44 43.94 12.88
N TYR A 344 11.01 43.22 11.92
CA TYR A 344 10.27 42.70 10.75
C TYR A 344 10.21 41.17 10.67
N CYS A 345 11.10 40.46 11.38
CA CYS A 345 11.17 39.00 11.38
C CYS A 345 10.64 38.45 12.70
N ALA A 346 9.59 37.64 12.66
CA ALA A 346 9.02 37.05 13.87
C ALA A 346 9.87 35.88 14.37
N LEU A 347 10.11 35.81 15.69
CA LEU A 347 10.70 34.65 16.34
C LEU A 347 9.62 33.66 16.78
N GLY A 348 9.90 32.38 16.64
CA GLY A 348 9.09 31.30 17.17
C GLY A 348 9.92 30.16 17.73
N SER A 349 9.33 29.36 18.61
CA SER A 349 9.86 28.04 19.02
C SER A 349 8.69 27.12 19.33
N VAL A 350 8.64 25.99 18.64
CA VAL A 350 7.67 24.91 18.81
C VAL A 350 7.81 24.24 20.18
N LYS A 351 9.01 24.31 20.78
CA LYS A 351 9.29 23.68 22.07
C LYS A 351 8.46 24.29 23.19
N ALA A 352 8.05 25.55 23.06
CA ALA A 352 7.11 26.18 23.99
C ALA A 352 5.73 25.51 23.98
N ASN A 353 5.33 24.89 22.86
CA ASN A 353 4.07 24.18 22.73
C ASN A 353 4.18 22.72 23.19
N ILE A 354 5.24 22.00 22.82
CA ILE A 354 5.29 20.54 22.94
C ILE A 354 6.51 20.00 23.70
N GLY A 355 7.32 20.87 24.29
CA GLY A 355 8.59 20.50 24.93
C GLY A 355 9.73 20.27 23.93
N HIS A 356 10.91 19.96 24.46
CA HIS A 356 12.08 19.62 23.67
C HIS A 356 12.08 18.13 23.32
N LEU A 357 11.77 17.82 22.06
CA LEU A 357 11.64 16.45 21.54
C LEU A 357 12.98 15.77 21.20
N ASP A 358 14.03 16.11 21.93
CA ASP A 358 15.41 15.66 21.68
C ASP A 358 15.79 15.67 20.19
N VAL A 359 16.20 14.51 19.63
CA VAL A 359 16.62 14.33 18.24
C VAL A 359 15.53 14.70 17.23
N CYS A 360 14.24 14.66 17.61
CA CYS A 360 13.09 14.93 16.75
C CYS A 360 12.71 16.43 16.65
N SER A 361 13.30 17.27 17.51
CA SER A 361 12.93 18.69 17.63
C SER A 361 13.06 19.49 16.34
N GLY A 362 14.08 19.19 15.55
CA GLY A 362 14.38 19.87 14.29
C GLY A 362 13.26 19.73 13.26
N LEU A 363 12.84 18.50 12.99
CA LEU A 363 11.76 18.24 12.03
C LEU A 363 10.39 18.72 12.54
N ALA A 364 10.10 18.65 13.84
CA ALA A 364 8.89 19.27 14.40
C ALA A 364 8.86 20.80 14.16
N SER A 365 10.03 21.45 14.22
CA SER A 365 10.19 22.87 13.91
C SER A 365 9.94 23.17 12.41
N VAL A 366 10.39 22.26 11.51
CA VAL A 366 10.08 22.34 10.07
C VAL A 366 8.58 22.20 9.82
N VAL A 367 7.91 21.23 10.45
CA VAL A 367 6.45 21.05 10.33
C VAL A 367 5.72 22.34 10.73
N LYS A 368 6.07 22.93 11.88
CA LYS A 368 5.48 24.22 12.30
C LYS A 368 5.71 25.31 11.25
N ALA A 369 6.94 25.47 10.78
CA ALA A 369 7.26 26.50 9.78
C ALA A 369 6.50 26.30 8.45
N LEU A 370 6.34 25.06 7.98
CA LEU A 370 5.54 24.74 6.80
C LEU A 370 4.07 25.09 6.99
N LEU A 371 3.49 24.83 8.18
CA LEU A 371 2.11 25.23 8.47
C LEU A 371 1.95 26.75 8.54
N VAL A 372 2.92 27.47 9.12
CA VAL A 372 2.93 28.94 9.12
C VAL A 372 2.96 29.51 7.71
N LEU A 373 3.76 28.93 6.81
CA LEU A 373 3.78 29.28 5.38
C LEU A 373 2.44 28.96 4.69
N ARG A 374 1.90 27.75 4.90
CA ARG A 374 0.64 27.28 4.31
C ARG A 374 -0.55 28.16 4.70
N HIS A 375 -0.68 28.46 5.99
CA HIS A 375 -1.79 29.26 6.52
C HIS A 375 -1.56 30.77 6.36
N ARG A 376 -0.33 31.20 6.05
CA ARG A 376 0.04 32.61 5.89
C ARG A 376 -0.30 33.42 7.15
N VAL A 377 -0.04 32.85 8.32
CA VAL A 377 -0.32 33.42 9.65
C VAL A 377 0.86 33.13 10.56
N ILE A 378 1.40 34.16 11.20
CA ILE A 378 2.44 34.04 12.23
C ILE A 378 1.76 33.80 13.58
N PRO A 379 1.92 32.62 14.19
CA PRO A 379 1.31 32.27 15.48
C PRO A 379 2.01 32.98 16.66
N PRO A 380 1.36 33.07 17.83
CA PRO A 380 2.01 33.57 19.02
C PRO A 380 3.09 32.60 19.52
N MET A 381 4.07 33.12 20.27
CA MET A 381 5.00 32.28 21.03
C MET A 381 4.33 31.82 22.33
N ALA A 382 4.05 30.52 22.46
CA ALA A 382 3.46 29.97 23.67
C ALA A 382 4.33 30.28 24.91
N ASN A 383 3.70 30.41 26.07
CA ASN A 383 4.34 30.68 27.37
C ASN A 383 5.16 32.00 27.47
N PHE A 384 5.17 32.85 26.44
CA PHE A 384 5.81 34.16 26.44
C PHE A 384 4.91 35.24 27.07
N ARG A 385 5.51 36.13 27.88
CA ARG A 385 4.83 37.26 28.52
C ARG A 385 5.62 38.55 28.40
N ARG A 386 6.92 38.53 28.65
CA ARG A 386 7.78 39.71 28.59
C ARG A 386 9.19 39.34 28.17
N PRO A 387 9.86 40.17 27.34
CA PRO A 387 11.17 39.81 26.80
C PRO A 387 12.22 39.73 27.90
N ASN A 388 13.15 38.79 27.74
CA ASN A 388 14.37 38.74 28.54
C ASN A 388 15.17 40.04 28.34
N PRO A 389 15.53 40.76 29.42
CA PRO A 389 16.24 42.05 29.31
C PRO A 389 17.65 41.94 28.72
N ALA A 390 18.20 40.74 28.56
CA ALA A 390 19.44 40.51 27.82
C ALA A 390 19.28 40.61 26.29
N LEU A 391 18.04 40.72 25.77
CA LEU A 391 17.73 40.78 24.34
C LEU A 391 17.48 42.22 23.90
N ASP A 392 18.32 42.76 23.02
CA ASP A 392 18.08 44.07 22.40
C ASP A 392 17.13 43.96 21.20
N LEU A 393 15.86 43.63 21.47
CA LEU A 393 14.84 43.46 20.44
C LEU A 393 14.64 44.72 19.61
N ALA A 394 14.66 45.89 20.24
CA ALA A 394 14.40 47.18 19.59
C ALA A 394 15.39 47.49 18.47
N ALA A 395 16.67 47.15 18.67
CA ALA A 395 17.72 47.34 17.66
C ALA A 395 17.97 46.10 16.79
N SER A 396 17.15 45.04 16.90
CA SER A 396 17.31 43.80 16.14
C SER A 396 16.34 43.69 14.95
N PRO A 397 16.62 42.81 13.97
CA PRO A 397 15.64 42.41 12.95
C PRO A 397 14.35 41.80 13.51
N PHE A 398 14.38 41.36 14.77
CA PHE A 398 13.44 40.40 15.31
C PHE A 398 12.39 41.01 16.23
N TYR A 399 11.22 40.37 16.29
CA TYR A 399 10.18 40.61 17.30
C TYR A 399 9.56 39.28 17.74
N ILE A 400 8.90 39.26 18.90
CA ILE A 400 8.23 38.06 19.42
C ILE A 400 6.70 38.28 19.31
N PRO A 401 5.97 37.43 18.59
CA PRO A 401 4.52 37.57 18.43
C PRO A 401 3.77 37.16 19.71
N GLU A 402 2.94 38.05 20.24
CA GLU A 402 2.07 37.78 21.39
C GLU A 402 0.69 37.23 20.98
N THR A 403 0.25 37.53 19.75
CA THR A 403 -1.02 37.08 19.19
C THR A 403 -0.83 36.63 17.74
N ALA A 404 -1.67 35.69 17.28
CA ALA A 404 -1.67 35.29 15.89
C ALA A 404 -1.96 36.48 14.96
N CYS A 405 -1.16 36.66 13.91
CA CYS A 405 -1.33 37.75 12.95
C CYS A 405 -1.17 37.28 11.50
N PRO A 406 -1.91 37.86 10.53
CA PRO A 406 -1.71 37.55 9.12
C PRO A 406 -0.28 37.85 8.67
N TRP A 407 0.28 36.98 7.84
CA TRP A 407 1.55 37.19 7.16
C TRP A 407 1.26 37.65 5.72
N PRO A 408 1.24 38.96 5.43
CA PRO A 408 0.88 39.47 4.10
C PRO A 408 1.89 39.05 3.04
N ALA A 409 1.44 39.03 1.78
CA ALA A 409 2.34 38.84 0.65
C ALA A 409 3.22 40.09 0.49
N GLY A 410 4.48 39.89 0.13
CA GLY A 410 5.41 40.96 -0.21
C GLY A 410 5.94 40.81 -1.64
N ASP A 411 6.97 41.57 -1.98
CA ASP A 411 7.65 41.51 -3.28
C ASP A 411 8.47 40.22 -3.49
N ALA A 412 8.72 39.48 -2.41
CA ALA A 412 9.36 38.17 -2.42
C ALA A 412 8.41 37.11 -1.85
N PRO A 413 8.57 35.83 -2.25
CA PRO A 413 7.86 34.72 -1.61
C PRO A 413 8.10 34.72 -0.10
N ARG A 414 7.10 34.29 0.67
CA ARG A 414 7.24 34.13 2.12
C ARG A 414 8.35 33.12 2.42
N ARG A 415 9.28 33.51 3.27
CA ARG A 415 10.42 32.70 3.69
C ARG A 415 10.49 32.57 5.19
N ALA A 416 10.62 31.33 5.62
CA ALA A 416 10.84 30.96 7.00
C ALA A 416 12.22 30.31 7.15
N CYS A 417 12.84 30.47 8.30
CA CYS A 417 14.09 29.81 8.64
C CYS A 417 13.90 28.89 9.84
N VAL A 418 14.63 27.78 9.90
CA VAL A 418 14.57 26.82 11.02
C VAL A 418 15.98 26.54 11.52
N SER A 419 16.20 26.69 12.82
CA SER A 419 17.49 26.42 13.49
C SER A 419 17.39 25.24 14.44
N SER A 420 18.42 24.38 14.47
CA SER A 420 18.61 23.41 15.54
C SER A 420 20.09 23.23 15.89
N PHE A 421 20.40 23.30 17.18
CA PHE A 421 21.77 23.30 17.69
C PHE A 421 21.97 22.13 18.66
N GLY A 422 22.86 21.21 18.30
CA GLY A 422 23.15 20.02 19.09
C GLY A 422 24.14 20.30 20.21
N VAL A 423 23.93 19.69 21.38
CA VAL A 423 24.99 19.62 22.39
C VAL A 423 26.22 18.93 21.78
N GLY A 424 27.42 19.47 22.05
CA GLY A 424 28.64 19.11 21.32
C GLY A 424 28.95 20.04 20.14
N GLY A 425 28.01 20.89 19.74
CA GLY A 425 28.25 22.08 18.92
C GLY A 425 27.92 21.95 17.44
N THR A 426 27.27 20.87 16.99
CA THR A 426 26.81 20.76 15.60
C THR A 426 25.60 21.65 15.41
N ASN A 427 25.70 22.64 14.51
CA ASN A 427 24.60 23.57 14.23
C ASN A 427 24.06 23.32 12.83
N VAL A 428 22.73 23.31 12.73
CA VAL A 428 22.04 23.19 11.44
C VAL A 428 21.03 24.34 11.31
N HIS A 429 21.02 24.96 10.13
CA HIS A 429 20.04 25.96 9.76
C HIS A 429 19.47 25.65 8.38
N VAL A 430 18.15 25.80 8.20
CA VAL A 430 17.44 25.52 6.95
C VAL A 430 16.61 26.73 6.55
N VAL A 431 16.65 27.08 5.26
CA VAL A 431 15.81 28.12 4.65
C VAL A 431 14.65 27.47 3.91
N LEU A 432 13.44 27.82 4.31
CA LEU A 432 12.18 27.39 3.73
C LEU A 432 11.51 28.52 2.96
N GLU A 433 10.75 28.18 1.92
CA GLU A 433 9.95 29.09 1.12
C GLU A 433 8.55 28.51 0.90
N GLU A 434 7.54 29.36 0.77
CA GLU A 434 6.18 28.92 0.44
C GLU A 434 6.13 28.14 -0.87
N ALA A 435 5.17 27.22 -0.98
CA ALA A 435 4.98 26.43 -2.19
C ALA A 435 4.71 27.34 -3.41
N PRO A 436 5.22 26.99 -4.60
CA PRO A 436 4.90 27.72 -5.82
C PRO A 436 3.40 27.65 -6.11
N GLU A 437 2.85 28.69 -6.73
CA GLU A 437 1.45 28.66 -7.14
C GLU A 437 1.22 27.48 -8.11
N PRO A 438 0.15 26.69 -7.91
CA PRO A 438 -0.15 25.59 -8.82
C PRO A 438 -0.37 26.12 -10.23
N MET A 439 0.26 25.51 -11.24
CA MET A 439 0.04 25.91 -12.63
C MET A 439 -1.45 25.87 -12.97
N PRO A 440 -1.99 26.87 -13.72
CA PRO A 440 -3.36 26.86 -14.20
C PRO A 440 -3.65 25.57 -14.97
N ARG A 441 -4.81 24.96 -14.73
CA ARG A 441 -5.27 23.82 -15.52
C ARG A 441 -5.72 24.33 -16.90
N PRO A 442 -5.47 23.59 -17.99
CA PRO A 442 -6.08 23.89 -19.29
C PRO A 442 -7.60 24.02 -19.13
N ALA A 443 -8.22 25.00 -19.81
CA ALA A 443 -9.67 25.11 -19.85
C ALA A 443 -10.27 23.82 -20.45
N ALA A 444 -11.36 23.32 -19.86
CA ALA A 444 -11.93 22.02 -20.12
C ALA A 444 -12.42 21.82 -21.57
N ASP A 445 -11.57 21.23 -22.42
CA ASP A 445 -12.00 20.18 -23.34
C ASP A 445 -11.62 18.85 -22.67
N GLU A 446 -12.34 18.50 -21.58
CA GLU A 446 -11.86 17.54 -20.58
C GLU A 446 -11.93 16.07 -21.07
N PRO A 447 -10.83 15.31 -21.02
CA PRO A 447 -10.92 13.85 -21.01
C PRO A 447 -11.64 13.40 -19.74
N LEU A 448 -12.69 12.58 -19.92
CA LEU A 448 -13.45 11.97 -18.82
C LEU A 448 -12.49 11.23 -17.88
N SER A 449 -12.32 11.78 -16.67
CA SER A 449 -11.62 11.08 -15.59
C SER A 449 -12.36 9.78 -15.27
N PRO A 450 -11.68 8.73 -14.79
CA PRO A 450 -12.39 7.51 -14.40
C PRO A 450 -13.43 7.81 -13.33
N ASP A 451 -14.68 7.41 -13.55
CA ASP A 451 -15.75 7.55 -12.56
C ASP A 451 -15.68 6.43 -11.51
N VAL A 452 -14.48 5.98 -11.16
CA VAL A 452 -14.22 4.86 -10.26
C VAL A 452 -13.30 5.32 -9.16
N LEU A 453 -13.76 5.19 -7.92
CA LEU A 453 -12.94 5.38 -6.74
C LEU A 453 -12.60 4.01 -6.16
N VAL A 454 -11.31 3.79 -5.93
CA VAL A 454 -10.78 2.54 -5.37
C VAL A 454 -10.22 2.73 -3.97
N LEU A 455 -10.45 1.74 -3.13
CA LEU A 455 -9.86 1.63 -1.79
C LEU A 455 -9.44 0.19 -1.53
N SER A 456 -8.53 0.03 -0.57
CA SER A 456 -8.15 -1.30 -0.09
C SER A 456 -7.87 -1.32 1.42
N GLY A 457 -7.86 -2.52 2.00
CA GLY A 457 -7.53 -2.80 3.38
C GLY A 457 -6.76 -4.12 3.50
N HIS A 458 -5.89 -4.23 4.51
CA HIS A 458 -5.25 -5.50 4.87
C HIS A 458 -6.25 -6.46 5.54
N THR A 459 -7.30 -5.93 6.17
CA THR A 459 -8.44 -6.68 6.71
C THR A 459 -9.75 -6.02 6.26
N GLU A 460 -10.88 -6.73 6.38
CA GLU A 460 -12.21 -6.16 6.10
C GLU A 460 -12.51 -4.96 7.00
N LYS A 461 -12.13 -5.03 8.28
CA LYS A 461 -12.27 -3.91 9.22
C LYS A 461 -11.45 -2.70 8.78
N ALA A 462 -10.19 -2.90 8.39
CA ALA A 462 -9.35 -1.81 7.90
C ALA A 462 -9.92 -1.16 6.64
N LEU A 463 -10.50 -1.94 5.72
CA LEU A 463 -11.19 -1.40 4.55
C LEU A 463 -12.38 -0.50 4.95
N ALA A 464 -13.17 -0.91 5.94
CA ALA A 464 -14.30 -0.13 6.43
C ALA A 464 -13.87 1.17 7.14
N ASP A 465 -12.80 1.10 7.95
CA ASP A 465 -12.23 2.26 8.62
C ASP A 465 -11.62 3.25 7.60
N ASN A 466 -10.92 2.75 6.58
CA ASN A 466 -10.40 3.55 5.47
C ASN A 466 -11.52 4.25 4.68
N ALA A 467 -12.60 3.52 4.36
CA ALA A 467 -13.76 4.07 3.68
C ALA A 467 -14.45 5.16 4.52
N THR A 468 -14.59 4.94 5.82
CA THR A 468 -15.13 5.92 6.78
C THR A 468 -14.29 7.20 6.81
N ALA A 469 -12.97 7.06 6.96
CA ALA A 469 -12.05 8.18 7.01
C ALA A 469 -12.07 9.01 5.73
N LEU A 470 -12.06 8.36 4.56
CA LEU A 470 -12.15 9.05 3.29
C LEU A 470 -13.49 9.78 3.13
N ARG A 471 -14.60 9.11 3.45
CA ARG A 471 -15.95 9.67 3.38
C ARG A 471 -16.08 10.94 4.25
N ASP A 472 -15.54 10.92 5.47
CA ASP A 472 -15.55 12.09 6.37
C ASP A 472 -14.67 13.23 5.82
N HIS A 473 -13.51 12.90 5.25
CA HIS A 473 -12.65 13.88 4.62
C HIS A 473 -13.31 14.56 3.40
N LEU A 474 -13.98 13.79 2.53
CA LEU A 474 -14.67 14.33 1.36
C LEU A 474 -15.85 15.23 1.74
N ARG A 475 -16.53 14.94 2.87
CA ARG A 475 -17.57 15.83 3.43
C ARG A 475 -16.98 17.14 3.94
N ALA A 476 -15.82 17.10 4.56
CA ALA A 476 -15.11 18.30 5.01
C ALA A 476 -14.52 19.12 3.85
N HIS A 477 -14.24 18.48 2.70
CA HIS A 477 -13.60 19.09 1.53
C HIS A 477 -14.39 18.83 0.24
N PRO A 478 -15.62 19.36 0.11
CA PRO A 478 -16.46 19.12 -1.07
C PRO A 478 -15.90 19.73 -2.36
N ALA A 479 -14.93 20.66 -2.25
CA ALA A 479 -14.27 21.31 -3.37
C ALA A 479 -13.07 20.52 -3.94
N THR A 480 -12.78 19.33 -3.41
CA THR A 480 -11.72 18.46 -3.93
C THR A 480 -11.96 18.16 -5.40
N HIS A 481 -10.92 18.26 -6.23
CA HIS A 481 -11.06 17.99 -7.65
C HIS A 481 -11.16 16.48 -7.91
N HIS A 482 -12.16 16.06 -8.68
CA HIS A 482 -12.45 14.64 -8.96
C HIS A 482 -11.23 13.89 -9.53
N ALA A 483 -10.58 14.45 -10.56
CA ALA A 483 -9.39 13.84 -11.16
C ALA A 483 -8.23 13.63 -10.17
N ASP A 484 -8.02 14.57 -9.23
CA ASP A 484 -6.93 14.47 -8.25
C ASP A 484 -7.24 13.36 -7.23
N LEU A 485 -8.50 13.28 -6.79
CA LEU A 485 -8.98 12.24 -5.88
C LEU A 485 -8.79 10.84 -6.48
N VAL A 486 -9.29 10.63 -7.71
CA VAL A 486 -9.20 9.33 -8.39
C VAL A 486 -7.74 8.96 -8.65
N THR A 487 -6.94 9.91 -9.14
CA THR A 487 -5.52 9.67 -9.44
C THR A 487 -4.73 9.33 -8.19
N THR A 488 -4.93 10.06 -7.09
CA THR A 488 -4.21 9.82 -5.82
C THR A 488 -4.56 8.45 -5.24
N LEU A 489 -5.82 8.05 -5.24
CA LEU A 489 -6.24 6.75 -4.70
C LEU A 489 -5.82 5.58 -5.58
N ALA A 490 -5.81 5.78 -6.90
CA ALA A 490 -5.49 4.73 -7.86
C ALA A 490 -3.99 4.53 -8.09
N LEU A 491 -3.17 5.58 -7.93
CA LEU A 491 -1.72 5.52 -8.17
C LEU A 491 -0.87 5.69 -6.90
N GLY A 492 -1.40 6.39 -5.90
CA GLY A 492 -0.66 6.80 -4.70
C GLY A 492 -0.95 5.97 -3.45
N ARG A 493 -1.72 4.89 -3.56
CA ARG A 493 -2.05 3.97 -2.47
C ARG A 493 -1.70 2.53 -2.85
N SER A 494 -1.37 1.70 -1.86
CA SER A 494 -1.20 0.27 -2.09
C SER A 494 -2.55 -0.42 -2.28
N HIS A 495 -2.64 -1.37 -3.20
CA HIS A 495 -3.86 -2.15 -3.46
C HIS A 495 -3.77 -3.54 -2.82
N ARG A 496 -4.28 -3.65 -1.58
CA ARG A 496 -4.26 -4.85 -0.74
C ARG A 496 -5.37 -5.86 -1.10
N GLY A 497 -5.49 -6.95 -0.35
CA GLY A 497 -6.42 -8.06 -0.61
C GLY A 497 -7.90 -7.71 -0.46
N HIS A 498 -8.28 -6.94 0.56
CA HIS A 498 -9.67 -6.48 0.70
C HIS A 498 -9.87 -5.20 -0.11
N ARG A 499 -10.77 -5.23 -1.09
CA ARG A 499 -10.89 -4.17 -2.10
C ARG A 499 -12.30 -3.63 -2.20
N LEU A 500 -12.40 -2.31 -2.33
CA LEU A 500 -13.63 -1.58 -2.62
C LEU A 500 -13.45 -0.79 -3.91
N ALA A 501 -14.45 -0.83 -4.78
CA ALA A 501 -14.58 0.09 -5.89
C ALA A 501 -16.02 0.61 -5.95
N VAL A 502 -16.18 1.94 -5.93
CA VAL A 502 -17.47 2.64 -6.04
C VAL A 502 -17.47 3.56 -7.25
N ARG A 503 -18.68 3.82 -7.78
CA ARG A 503 -18.89 4.63 -8.99
C ARG A 503 -19.36 6.04 -8.64
N GLY A 504 -18.89 7.04 -9.38
CA GLY A 504 -19.33 8.42 -9.28
C GLY A 504 -18.49 9.38 -10.13
N ASP A 505 -19.17 10.28 -10.82
CA ASP A 505 -18.60 11.32 -11.70
C ASP A 505 -18.29 12.63 -10.94
N THR A 506 -18.71 12.72 -9.67
CA THR A 506 -18.49 13.86 -8.79
C THR A 506 -18.08 13.40 -7.40
N VAL A 507 -17.41 14.28 -6.64
CA VAL A 507 -17.05 14.00 -5.24
C VAL A 507 -18.29 13.72 -4.39
N ALA A 508 -19.41 14.41 -4.65
CA ALA A 508 -20.67 14.18 -3.97
C ALA A 508 -21.25 12.78 -4.27
N ALA A 509 -21.26 12.36 -5.54
CA ALA A 509 -21.72 11.02 -5.93
C ALA A 509 -20.84 9.92 -5.30
N LEU A 510 -19.52 10.10 -5.31
CA LEU A 510 -18.58 9.17 -4.69
C LEU A 510 -18.76 9.07 -3.17
N THR A 511 -18.98 10.20 -2.50
CA THR A 511 -19.27 10.24 -1.06
C THR A 511 -20.57 9.49 -0.74
N GLY A 512 -21.63 9.71 -1.52
CA GLY A 512 -22.89 8.99 -1.37
C GLY A 512 -22.77 7.47 -1.63
N ALA A 513 -21.93 7.08 -2.59
CA ALA A 513 -21.66 5.67 -2.86
C ALA A 513 -20.88 4.99 -1.70
N LEU A 514 -19.95 5.70 -1.07
CA LEU A 514 -19.28 5.22 0.15
C LEU A 514 -20.26 5.07 1.31
N ASP A 515 -21.19 6.02 1.50
CA ASP A 515 -22.24 5.90 2.52
C ASP A 515 -23.13 4.68 2.28
N GLY A 516 -23.54 4.43 1.05
CA GLY A 516 -24.30 3.24 0.69
C GLY A 516 -23.53 1.96 1.03
N TRP A 517 -22.25 1.89 0.67
CA TRP A 517 -21.43 0.73 0.97
C TRP A 517 -21.26 0.50 2.48
N LEU A 518 -21.00 1.56 3.25
CA LEU A 518 -20.88 1.50 4.72
C LEU A 518 -22.21 1.10 5.39
N ALA A 519 -23.35 1.43 4.79
CA ALA A 519 -24.67 0.98 5.22
C ALA A 519 -25.02 -0.47 4.82
N GLY A 520 -24.09 -1.19 4.18
CA GLY A 520 -24.29 -2.58 3.76
C GLY A 520 -24.83 -2.76 2.35
N LEU A 521 -25.00 -1.68 1.56
CA LEU A 521 -25.29 -1.79 0.13
C LEU A 521 -24.01 -2.21 -0.62
N ARG A 522 -23.69 -3.50 -0.53
CA ARG A 522 -22.53 -4.07 -1.20
C ARG A 522 -22.84 -4.30 -2.68
N PRO A 523 -21.94 -3.93 -3.60
CA PRO A 523 -22.00 -4.42 -4.97
C PRO A 523 -22.08 -5.95 -4.98
N ARG A 524 -22.67 -6.52 -6.03
CA ARG A 524 -22.71 -7.98 -6.22
C ARG A 524 -21.30 -8.56 -6.02
N PRO A 525 -21.16 -9.69 -5.29
CA PRO A 525 -19.85 -10.30 -5.05
C PRO A 525 -19.10 -10.48 -6.38
N ALA A 526 -17.82 -10.11 -6.36
CA ALA A 526 -16.95 -10.28 -7.51
C ALA A 526 -16.63 -11.78 -7.66
N GLY A 527 -16.54 -12.26 -8.89
CA GLY A 527 -16.07 -13.63 -9.11
C GLY A 527 -14.56 -13.68 -8.89
N ALA A 528 -14.13 -14.32 -7.81
CA ALA A 528 -12.71 -14.49 -7.51
C ALA A 528 -12.01 -15.36 -8.56
N GLY A 529 -10.73 -15.08 -8.80
CA GLY A 529 -9.90 -15.85 -9.74
C GLY A 529 -9.59 -15.10 -11.03
N GLY A 530 -9.24 -15.87 -12.06
CA GLY A 530 -8.84 -15.43 -13.38
C GLY A 530 -9.94 -14.76 -14.21
N VAL A 531 -9.53 -14.28 -15.38
CA VAL A 531 -10.35 -13.48 -16.30
C VAL A 531 -10.52 -14.20 -17.63
N GLY A 532 -11.76 -14.33 -18.11
CA GLY A 532 -12.06 -14.86 -19.44
C GLY A 532 -12.54 -13.77 -20.39
N PHE A 533 -12.08 -13.75 -21.64
CA PHE A 533 -12.56 -12.79 -22.64
C PHE A 533 -13.57 -13.44 -23.62
N LEU A 534 -14.72 -12.79 -23.77
CA LEU A 534 -15.79 -13.19 -24.68
C LEU A 534 -15.90 -12.22 -25.86
N PHE A 535 -15.66 -12.68 -27.08
CA PHE A 535 -15.63 -11.84 -28.28
C PHE A 535 -16.97 -11.87 -29.02
N THR A 536 -17.65 -10.73 -29.06
CA THR A 536 -18.96 -10.58 -29.70
C THR A 536 -18.94 -10.87 -31.20
N GLY A 537 -20.07 -11.35 -31.74
CA GLY A 537 -20.31 -11.43 -33.17
C GLY A 537 -20.87 -10.14 -33.80
N GLN A 538 -21.03 -10.14 -35.12
CA GLN A 538 -21.39 -8.97 -35.95
C GLN A 538 -22.66 -8.24 -35.52
N GLY A 539 -23.69 -8.95 -35.04
CA GLY A 539 -25.02 -8.38 -34.76
C GLY A 539 -25.05 -7.31 -33.67
N SER A 540 -23.96 -7.14 -32.92
CA SER A 540 -23.83 -6.13 -31.85
C SER A 540 -23.27 -4.79 -32.32
N LEU A 541 -22.59 -4.75 -33.48
CA LEU A 541 -21.92 -3.55 -33.99
C LEU A 541 -22.94 -2.47 -34.39
N HIS A 542 -22.59 -1.22 -34.05
CA HIS A 542 -23.38 -0.04 -34.41
C HIS A 542 -22.45 1.13 -34.74
N ARG A 543 -23.01 2.18 -35.36
CA ARG A 543 -22.26 3.39 -35.69
C ARG A 543 -21.77 4.09 -34.41
N GLY A 544 -20.59 4.70 -34.48
CA GLY A 544 -20.01 5.44 -33.36
C GLY A 544 -19.54 4.56 -32.19
N ALA A 545 -19.52 3.22 -32.31
CA ALA A 545 -19.19 2.31 -31.22
C ALA A 545 -17.79 2.54 -30.61
N ALA A 546 -16.83 3.04 -31.39
CA ALA A 546 -15.47 3.29 -30.92
C ALA A 546 -15.25 4.74 -30.46
N ARG A 547 -16.18 5.67 -30.73
CA ARG A 547 -15.96 7.11 -30.55
C ARG A 547 -15.54 7.51 -29.13
N PRO A 548 -16.18 7.05 -28.04
CA PRO A 548 -15.76 7.41 -26.68
C PRO A 548 -14.34 6.95 -26.35
N LEU A 549 -13.94 5.78 -26.85
CA LEU A 549 -12.62 5.21 -26.62
C LEU A 549 -11.55 5.91 -27.47
N TYR A 550 -11.84 6.18 -28.74
CA TYR A 550 -10.95 6.88 -29.67
C TYR A 550 -10.62 8.30 -29.16
N GLY A 551 -11.61 9.02 -28.63
CA GLY A 551 -11.36 10.32 -28.00
C GLY A 551 -10.47 10.22 -26.75
N ARG A 552 -10.62 9.16 -25.96
CA ARG A 552 -10.01 9.06 -24.62
C ARG A 552 -8.63 8.40 -24.58
N PHE A 553 -8.41 7.32 -25.33
CA PHE A 553 -7.24 6.44 -25.15
C PHE A 553 -6.33 6.45 -26.36
N ALA A 554 -5.04 6.76 -26.14
CA ALA A 554 -4.03 6.78 -27.20
C ALA A 554 -3.87 5.41 -27.86
N VAL A 555 -3.76 4.34 -27.07
CA VAL A 555 -3.64 2.96 -27.58
C VAL A 555 -4.80 2.56 -28.50
N VAL A 556 -6.01 3.02 -28.20
CA VAL A 556 -7.18 2.74 -29.05
C VAL A 556 -7.06 3.45 -30.39
N ARG A 557 -6.65 4.74 -30.38
CA ARG A 557 -6.41 5.49 -31.63
C ARG A 557 -5.32 4.84 -32.46
N GLU A 558 -4.19 4.49 -31.85
CA GLU A 558 -3.06 3.87 -32.54
C GLU A 558 -3.46 2.57 -33.26
N VAL A 559 -4.20 1.70 -32.57
CA VAL A 559 -4.67 0.44 -33.16
C VAL A 559 -5.67 0.71 -34.28
N LEU A 560 -6.68 1.54 -34.05
CA LEU A 560 -7.72 1.80 -35.04
C LEU A 560 -7.19 2.54 -36.28
N ASP A 561 -6.29 3.51 -36.11
CA ASP A 561 -5.64 4.21 -37.22
C ASP A 561 -4.74 3.27 -38.04
N ALA A 562 -4.08 2.31 -37.40
CA ALA A 562 -3.30 1.30 -38.10
C ALA A 562 -4.21 0.35 -38.90
N CYS A 563 -5.30 -0.11 -38.30
CA CYS A 563 -6.32 -0.93 -38.97
C CYS A 563 -6.95 -0.19 -40.16
N GLU A 564 -7.23 1.11 -40.02
CA GLU A 564 -7.78 1.97 -41.09
C GLU A 564 -6.87 1.99 -42.31
N ARG A 565 -5.57 2.28 -42.11
CA ARG A 565 -4.59 2.32 -43.20
C ARG A 565 -4.51 0.98 -43.92
N GLN A 566 -4.40 -0.11 -43.16
CA GLN A 566 -4.32 -1.46 -43.73
C GLN A 566 -5.61 -1.83 -44.49
N PHE A 567 -6.78 -1.48 -43.96
CA PHE A 567 -8.04 -1.76 -44.63
C PHE A 567 -8.21 -0.95 -45.92
N ALA A 568 -7.82 0.32 -45.91
CA ALA A 568 -7.84 1.17 -47.11
C ALA A 568 -6.95 0.59 -48.22
N ASP A 569 -5.74 0.11 -47.87
CA ASP A 569 -4.83 -0.55 -48.82
C ASP A 569 -5.44 -1.86 -49.36
N LEU A 570 -6.07 -2.67 -48.50
CA LEU A 570 -6.67 -3.95 -48.89
C LEU A 570 -7.91 -3.79 -49.80
N THR A 571 -8.66 -2.70 -49.65
CA THR A 571 -9.96 -2.50 -50.31
C THR A 571 -9.94 -1.43 -51.41
N GLY A 572 -8.81 -0.76 -51.62
CA GLY A 572 -8.70 0.32 -52.61
C GLY A 572 -9.38 1.62 -52.18
N GLY A 573 -9.37 1.94 -50.88
CA GLY A 573 -9.88 3.20 -50.32
C GLY A 573 -11.11 3.09 -49.41
N GLY A 574 -11.48 1.90 -48.92
CA GLY A 574 -12.51 1.73 -47.90
C GLY A 574 -12.12 2.30 -46.53
N SER A 575 -13.12 2.54 -45.66
CA SER A 575 -12.90 3.10 -44.32
C SER A 575 -13.65 2.33 -43.23
N LEU A 576 -12.91 1.94 -42.18
CA LEU A 576 -13.43 1.37 -40.92
C LEU A 576 -13.75 2.47 -39.91
N LEU A 577 -12.99 3.56 -39.90
CA LEU A 577 -13.21 4.68 -38.98
C LEU A 577 -14.52 5.43 -39.27
N ALA A 578 -14.90 5.58 -40.54
CA ALA A 578 -16.14 6.26 -40.90
C ALA A 578 -17.39 5.67 -40.18
N PRO A 579 -17.62 4.34 -40.16
CA PRO A 579 -18.70 3.77 -39.35
C PRO A 579 -18.38 3.73 -37.84
N LEU A 580 -17.14 3.46 -37.42
CA LEU A 580 -16.78 3.32 -36.00
C LEU A 580 -16.81 4.64 -35.22
N LEU A 581 -16.60 5.78 -35.89
CA LEU A 581 -16.56 7.13 -35.31
C LEU A 581 -17.72 8.02 -35.76
N GLY A 582 -18.48 7.61 -36.78
CA GLY A 582 -19.57 8.38 -37.34
C GLY A 582 -20.67 8.73 -36.33
N ASP A 583 -21.40 9.82 -36.60
CA ASP A 583 -22.51 10.26 -35.74
C ASP A 583 -23.60 9.19 -35.64
N THR A 584 -24.01 8.96 -34.40
CA THR A 584 -25.29 8.30 -34.07
C THR A 584 -26.37 9.36 -34.31
N GLY A 585 -26.92 9.46 -35.51
CA GLY A 585 -28.04 10.39 -35.78
C GLY A 585 -29.18 10.19 -34.75
N SER A 586 -29.99 11.21 -34.53
CA SER A 586 -31.09 11.22 -33.55
C SER A 586 -31.88 9.90 -33.56
N GLU A 587 -32.07 9.34 -32.36
CA GLU A 587 -32.75 8.10 -31.98
C GLU A 587 -33.97 7.70 -32.84
N ALA A 588 -33.75 7.21 -34.06
CA ALA A 588 -34.79 6.66 -34.91
C ALA A 588 -34.64 5.12 -35.00
N PRO A 589 -35.70 4.33 -34.73
CA PRO A 589 -35.72 2.91 -35.06
C PRO A 589 -35.53 2.74 -36.57
N GLY A 590 -34.45 2.05 -36.98
CA GLY A 590 -34.18 1.77 -38.41
C GLY A 590 -32.83 2.27 -38.94
N GLU A 591 -31.83 2.54 -38.08
CA GLU A 591 -30.46 2.81 -38.57
C GLU A 591 -30.00 1.74 -39.57
N PRO A 592 -29.44 2.14 -40.74
CA PRO A 592 -29.05 1.19 -41.77
C PRO A 592 -27.97 0.24 -41.26
N VAL A 593 -28.26 -1.06 -41.36
CA VAL A 593 -27.34 -2.17 -41.06
C VAL A 593 -26.05 -1.97 -41.85
N LEU A 594 -24.91 -2.00 -41.17
CA LEU A 594 -23.59 -1.95 -41.80
C LEU A 594 -23.41 -3.17 -42.71
N ASP A 595 -22.95 -2.92 -43.94
CA ASP A 595 -22.71 -3.99 -44.90
C ASP A 595 -21.61 -4.94 -44.38
N THR A 596 -21.78 -6.24 -44.63
CA THR A 596 -20.99 -7.32 -44.02
C THR A 596 -19.49 -7.16 -44.25
N GLU A 597 -19.11 -6.74 -45.46
CA GLU A 597 -17.74 -6.49 -45.92
C GLU A 597 -17.01 -5.38 -45.15
N VAL A 598 -17.76 -4.47 -44.51
CA VAL A 598 -17.20 -3.43 -43.62
C VAL A 598 -17.41 -3.80 -42.15
N ALA A 599 -18.55 -4.39 -41.80
CA ALA A 599 -18.91 -4.69 -40.42
C ALA A 599 -17.98 -5.71 -39.75
N GLN A 600 -17.57 -6.77 -40.47
CA GLN A 600 -16.67 -7.80 -39.95
C GLN A 600 -15.27 -7.25 -39.62
N PRO A 601 -14.54 -6.61 -40.56
CA PRO A 601 -13.23 -6.04 -40.26
C PRO A 601 -13.31 -4.87 -39.27
N ALA A 602 -14.38 -4.08 -39.26
CA ALA A 602 -14.56 -3.01 -38.28
C ALA A 602 -14.73 -3.57 -36.85
N LEU A 603 -15.51 -4.64 -36.69
CA LEU A 603 -15.65 -5.31 -35.40
C LEU A 603 -14.33 -5.91 -34.92
N PHE A 604 -13.60 -6.58 -35.81
CA PHE A 604 -12.28 -7.13 -35.49
C PHE A 604 -11.31 -6.03 -35.06
N ALA A 605 -11.23 -4.91 -35.79
CA ALA A 605 -10.38 -3.78 -35.43
C ALA A 605 -10.74 -3.20 -34.05
N LEU A 606 -12.03 -3.04 -33.74
CA LEU A 606 -12.49 -2.63 -32.41
C LEU A 606 -12.08 -3.64 -31.34
N GLN A 607 -12.27 -4.94 -31.58
CA GLN A 607 -11.89 -5.99 -30.63
C GLN A 607 -10.38 -6.02 -30.38
N CYS A 608 -9.55 -5.82 -31.41
CA CYS A 608 -8.11 -5.66 -31.24
C CYS A 608 -7.76 -4.46 -30.35
N ALA A 609 -8.42 -3.31 -30.56
CA ALA A 609 -8.20 -2.11 -29.76
C ALA A 609 -8.61 -2.31 -28.30
N LEU A 610 -9.73 -3.00 -28.05
CA LEU A 610 -10.19 -3.34 -26.70
C LEU A 610 -9.25 -4.32 -25.99
N VAL A 611 -8.77 -5.36 -26.68
CA VAL A 611 -7.77 -6.29 -26.12
C VAL A 611 -6.51 -5.54 -25.75
N ARG A 612 -6.02 -4.65 -26.63
CA ARG A 612 -4.83 -3.84 -26.36
C ARG A 612 -5.02 -2.92 -25.16
N LEU A 613 -6.17 -2.27 -25.04
CA LEU A 613 -6.51 -1.42 -23.89
C LEU A 613 -6.50 -2.22 -22.58
N TRP A 614 -7.15 -3.39 -22.55
CA TRP A 614 -7.21 -4.21 -21.33
C TRP A 614 -5.84 -4.77 -20.94
N ARG A 615 -5.04 -5.22 -21.91
CA ARG A 615 -3.65 -5.65 -21.68
C ARG A 615 -2.77 -4.54 -21.13
N GLU A 616 -2.90 -3.33 -21.67
CA GLU A 616 -2.18 -2.16 -21.18
C GLU A 616 -2.66 -1.75 -19.77
N ALA A 617 -3.90 -2.07 -19.41
CA ALA A 617 -4.41 -1.98 -18.05
C ALA A 617 -4.04 -3.20 -17.17
N GLY A 618 -3.11 -4.06 -17.60
CA GLY A 618 -2.62 -5.22 -16.84
C GLY A 618 -3.55 -6.44 -16.83
N ILE A 619 -4.62 -6.44 -17.63
CA ILE A 619 -5.62 -7.52 -17.68
C ILE A 619 -5.32 -8.45 -18.86
N GLU A 620 -4.79 -9.63 -18.55
CA GLU A 620 -4.62 -10.75 -19.49
C GLU A 620 -5.72 -11.79 -19.28
N PRO A 621 -6.22 -12.42 -20.37
CA PRO A 621 -7.19 -13.50 -20.25
C PRO A 621 -6.53 -14.84 -19.97
N ASP A 622 -7.10 -15.61 -19.05
CA ASP A 622 -6.80 -17.04 -18.80
C ASP A 622 -7.47 -17.96 -19.83
N VAL A 623 -8.56 -17.49 -20.44
CA VAL A 623 -9.30 -18.21 -21.48
C VAL A 623 -9.98 -17.22 -22.42
N VAL A 624 -10.06 -17.55 -23.70
CA VAL A 624 -10.76 -16.74 -24.70
C VAL A 624 -11.82 -17.57 -25.43
N ALA A 625 -12.95 -16.95 -25.75
CA ALA A 625 -14.00 -17.56 -26.56
C ALA A 625 -14.67 -16.52 -27.47
N GLY A 626 -15.09 -16.92 -28.66
CA GLY A 626 -15.71 -16.01 -29.63
C GLY A 626 -17.07 -16.49 -30.11
N HIS A 627 -17.91 -15.54 -30.52
CA HIS A 627 -19.19 -15.83 -31.15
C HIS A 627 -19.12 -15.51 -32.65
N SER A 628 -19.18 -16.54 -33.50
CA SER A 628 -19.07 -16.39 -34.95
C SER A 628 -17.81 -15.60 -35.34
N VAL A 629 -17.93 -14.49 -36.08
CA VAL A 629 -16.80 -13.65 -36.48
C VAL A 629 -15.97 -13.13 -35.30
N GLY A 630 -16.54 -13.09 -34.09
CA GLY A 630 -15.80 -12.78 -32.87
C GLY A 630 -14.65 -13.75 -32.57
N GLU A 631 -14.68 -14.98 -33.09
CA GLU A 631 -13.56 -15.91 -32.93
C GLU A 631 -12.27 -15.41 -33.56
N TYR A 632 -12.33 -14.58 -34.61
CA TYR A 632 -11.12 -13.97 -35.16
C TYR A 632 -10.48 -13.02 -34.13
N GLY A 633 -11.29 -12.24 -33.41
CA GLY A 633 -10.82 -11.42 -32.28
C GLY A 633 -10.25 -12.27 -31.13
N ALA A 634 -10.88 -13.40 -30.83
CA ALA A 634 -10.39 -14.34 -29.82
C ALA A 634 -9.04 -14.97 -30.23
N LEU A 635 -8.88 -15.34 -31.51
CA LEU A 635 -7.62 -15.85 -32.05
C LEU A 635 -6.51 -14.79 -32.03
N TYR A 636 -6.85 -13.51 -32.24
CA TYR A 636 -5.91 -12.40 -32.02
C TYR A 636 -5.47 -12.30 -30.56
N ALA A 637 -6.42 -12.37 -29.62
CA ALA A 637 -6.11 -12.36 -28.19
C ALA A 637 -5.29 -13.59 -27.76
N ALA A 638 -5.56 -14.77 -28.32
CA ALA A 638 -4.77 -15.98 -28.10
C ALA A 638 -3.37 -15.92 -28.74
N GLY A 639 -3.06 -14.92 -29.56
CA GLY A 639 -1.76 -14.74 -30.22
C GLY A 639 -1.60 -15.47 -31.57
N VAL A 640 -2.64 -16.16 -32.03
CA VAL A 640 -2.68 -16.89 -33.30
C VAL A 640 -2.72 -15.93 -34.49
N LEU A 641 -3.59 -14.91 -34.43
CA LEU A 641 -3.71 -13.92 -35.48
C LEU A 641 -2.89 -12.66 -35.15
N SER A 642 -2.19 -12.13 -36.16
CA SER A 642 -1.74 -10.74 -36.14
C SER A 642 -2.91 -9.80 -36.49
N VAL A 643 -2.76 -8.50 -36.22
CA VAL A 643 -3.76 -7.49 -36.65
C VAL A 643 -3.94 -7.53 -38.16
N GLU A 644 -2.83 -7.58 -38.91
CA GLU A 644 -2.83 -7.62 -40.37
C GLU A 644 -3.54 -8.86 -40.91
N ASP A 645 -3.22 -10.04 -40.37
CA ASP A 645 -3.84 -11.29 -40.79
C ASP A 645 -5.33 -11.31 -40.49
N GLY A 646 -5.72 -10.95 -39.27
CA GLY A 646 -7.13 -10.93 -38.88
C GLY A 646 -7.94 -9.91 -39.67
N LEU A 647 -7.38 -8.73 -39.99
CA LEU A 647 -8.05 -7.78 -40.88
C LEU A 647 -8.22 -8.34 -42.29
N ARG A 648 -7.18 -8.95 -42.86
CA ARG A 648 -7.25 -9.55 -44.20
C ARG A 648 -8.27 -10.68 -44.27
N LEU A 649 -8.27 -11.56 -43.26
CA LEU A 649 -9.22 -12.66 -43.16
C LEU A 649 -10.67 -12.17 -43.02
N THR A 650 -10.92 -11.20 -42.15
CA THR A 650 -12.27 -10.67 -41.91
C THR A 650 -12.80 -9.81 -43.06
N ALA A 651 -11.95 -8.99 -43.68
CA ALA A 651 -12.29 -8.24 -44.89
C ALA A 651 -12.58 -9.18 -46.08
N GLY A 652 -11.71 -10.18 -46.29
CA GLY A 652 -11.88 -11.18 -47.34
C GLY A 652 -13.15 -12.03 -47.15
N ARG A 653 -13.37 -12.53 -45.93
CA ARG A 653 -14.59 -13.27 -45.56
C ARG A 653 -15.85 -12.44 -45.80
N GLY A 654 -15.87 -11.20 -45.33
CA GLY A 654 -17.01 -10.30 -45.53
C GLY A 654 -17.29 -9.99 -47.00
N GLY A 655 -16.23 -9.74 -47.79
CA GLY A 655 -16.32 -9.50 -49.23
C GLY A 655 -16.84 -10.71 -50.01
N LEU A 656 -16.30 -11.90 -49.76
CA LEU A 656 -16.74 -13.15 -50.39
C LEU A 656 -18.22 -13.45 -50.08
N MET A 657 -18.64 -13.26 -48.82
CA MET A 657 -20.04 -13.42 -48.44
C MET A 657 -20.94 -12.42 -49.17
N ARG A 658 -20.50 -11.17 -49.34
CA ARG A 658 -21.28 -10.16 -50.03
C ARG A 658 -21.41 -10.43 -51.53
N GLU A 659 -20.33 -10.88 -52.16
CA GLU A 659 -20.23 -11.09 -53.61
C GLU A 659 -20.92 -12.38 -54.05
N ARG A 660 -20.73 -13.48 -53.30
CA ARG A 660 -21.07 -14.83 -53.75
C ARG A 660 -22.32 -15.43 -53.11
N CYS A 661 -22.72 -14.97 -51.91
CA CYS A 661 -23.84 -15.56 -51.19
C CYS A 661 -25.15 -14.83 -51.47
N ALA A 662 -26.25 -15.58 -51.60
CA ALA A 662 -27.57 -15.00 -51.72
C ALA A 662 -28.00 -14.30 -50.41
N PRO A 663 -28.80 -13.22 -50.49
CA PRO A 663 -29.39 -12.60 -49.31
C PRO A 663 -30.25 -13.58 -48.49
N GLY A 664 -30.29 -13.40 -47.19
CA GLY A 664 -31.02 -14.26 -46.26
C GLY A 664 -31.40 -13.53 -44.98
N THR A 665 -32.16 -14.19 -44.13
CA THR A 665 -32.65 -13.61 -42.86
C THR A 665 -32.34 -14.56 -41.71
N MET A 666 -32.08 -13.99 -40.53
CA MET A 666 -31.88 -14.73 -39.30
C MET A 666 -32.89 -14.24 -38.25
N VAL A 667 -33.44 -15.16 -37.47
CA VAL A 667 -34.45 -14.89 -36.44
C VAL A 667 -34.05 -15.58 -35.14
N ALA A 668 -33.98 -14.82 -34.06
CA ALA A 668 -33.82 -15.34 -32.71
C ALA A 668 -35.16 -15.89 -32.20
N VAL A 669 -35.16 -17.13 -31.71
CA VAL A 669 -36.34 -17.87 -31.26
C VAL A 669 -36.14 -18.31 -29.80
N PRO A 670 -37.04 -17.93 -28.88
CA PRO A 670 -36.93 -18.28 -27.46
C PRO A 670 -37.43 -19.72 -27.22
N THR A 671 -36.62 -20.71 -27.58
CA THR A 671 -37.00 -22.13 -27.48
C THR A 671 -35.77 -23.01 -27.23
N ASP A 672 -35.99 -24.29 -26.94
CA ASP A 672 -34.92 -25.27 -26.77
C ASP A 672 -34.36 -25.78 -28.11
N THR A 673 -33.15 -26.31 -28.08
CA THR A 673 -32.42 -26.78 -29.27
C THR A 673 -33.20 -27.86 -30.03
N HIS A 674 -33.91 -28.75 -29.34
CA HIS A 674 -34.68 -29.82 -29.97
C HIS A 674 -35.89 -29.27 -30.72
N THR A 675 -36.64 -28.37 -30.10
CA THR A 675 -37.76 -27.67 -30.71
C THR A 675 -37.32 -26.79 -31.89
N ALA A 676 -36.19 -26.08 -31.77
CA ALA A 676 -35.63 -25.30 -32.88
C ALA A 676 -35.25 -26.18 -34.08
N ARG A 677 -34.64 -27.36 -33.86
CA ARG A 677 -34.34 -28.32 -34.93
C ARG A 677 -35.60 -28.85 -35.61
N LYS A 678 -36.67 -29.10 -34.84
CA LYS A 678 -37.97 -29.49 -35.41
C LYS A 678 -38.55 -28.37 -36.27
N LEU A 679 -38.58 -27.13 -35.77
CA LEU A 679 -39.06 -25.96 -36.51
C LEU A 679 -38.28 -25.76 -37.83
N ALA A 680 -36.96 -25.95 -37.80
CA ALA A 680 -36.12 -25.89 -39.00
C ALA A 680 -36.48 -27.01 -40.01
N ALA A 681 -36.72 -28.23 -39.53
CA ALA A 681 -37.09 -29.36 -40.39
C ALA A 681 -38.49 -29.22 -41.02
N GLU A 682 -39.40 -28.51 -40.36
CA GLU A 682 -40.77 -28.26 -40.87
C GLU A 682 -40.82 -27.25 -42.02
N VAL A 683 -39.82 -26.38 -42.14
CA VAL A 683 -39.77 -25.34 -43.18
C VAL A 683 -38.54 -25.54 -44.07
N PRO A 684 -38.69 -26.10 -45.28
CA PRO A 684 -37.56 -26.34 -46.18
C PRO A 684 -36.73 -25.08 -46.44
N GLY A 685 -35.41 -25.19 -46.23
CA GLY A 685 -34.45 -24.10 -46.38
C GLY A 685 -34.16 -23.30 -45.11
N VAL A 686 -34.79 -23.65 -43.98
CA VAL A 686 -34.41 -23.11 -42.65
C VAL A 686 -33.41 -24.05 -41.99
N GLU A 687 -32.32 -23.49 -41.46
CA GLU A 687 -31.31 -24.18 -40.68
C GLU A 687 -31.17 -23.55 -39.29
N LEU A 688 -30.75 -24.36 -38.31
CA LEU A 688 -30.33 -23.88 -37.00
C LEU A 688 -28.93 -23.29 -37.12
N ALA A 689 -28.79 -21.97 -36.98
CA ALA A 689 -27.52 -21.27 -37.19
C ALA A 689 -26.74 -21.01 -35.90
N VAL A 690 -27.43 -20.85 -34.76
CA VAL A 690 -26.78 -20.56 -33.47
C VAL A 690 -27.56 -21.20 -32.32
N THR A 691 -26.84 -21.75 -31.34
CA THR A 691 -27.35 -22.12 -30.01
C THR A 691 -26.68 -21.27 -28.93
N ASN A 692 -27.41 -20.31 -28.33
CA ASN A 692 -26.86 -19.36 -27.35
C ASN A 692 -27.09 -19.76 -25.89
N GLY A 693 -28.03 -20.67 -25.64
CA GLY A 693 -28.38 -21.16 -24.30
C GLY A 693 -29.59 -22.09 -24.38
N GLU A 694 -30.09 -22.55 -23.23
CA GLU A 694 -31.20 -23.52 -23.17
C GLU A 694 -32.45 -23.04 -23.90
N HIS A 695 -32.77 -21.74 -23.84
CA HIS A 695 -33.96 -21.16 -24.46
C HIS A 695 -33.66 -20.02 -25.44
N SER A 696 -32.50 -20.06 -26.10
CA SER A 696 -32.08 -18.99 -27.03
C SER A 696 -31.41 -19.58 -28.26
N GLN A 697 -32.19 -19.79 -29.32
CA GLN A 697 -31.70 -20.31 -30.60
C GLN A 697 -31.83 -19.26 -31.70
N VAL A 698 -31.04 -19.40 -32.78
CA VAL A 698 -31.21 -18.58 -33.99
C VAL A 698 -31.41 -19.50 -35.18
N LEU A 699 -32.55 -19.31 -35.87
CA LEU A 699 -32.87 -19.97 -37.12
C LEU A 699 -32.57 -19.02 -38.29
N ALA A 700 -32.09 -19.55 -39.40
CA ALA A 700 -31.68 -18.76 -40.54
C ALA A 700 -31.97 -19.47 -41.87
N GLY A 701 -32.21 -18.69 -42.92
CA GLY A 701 -32.50 -19.22 -44.24
C GLY A 701 -32.86 -18.13 -45.27
N PRO A 702 -33.30 -18.53 -46.48
CA PRO A 702 -33.79 -17.62 -47.50
C PRO A 702 -35.01 -16.82 -47.01
N ALA A 703 -35.16 -15.57 -47.46
CA ALA A 703 -36.24 -14.67 -47.00
C ALA A 703 -37.64 -15.30 -47.09
N ALA A 704 -37.94 -16.03 -48.19
CA ALA A 704 -39.22 -16.71 -48.37
C ALA A 704 -39.44 -17.89 -47.41
N ALA A 705 -38.39 -18.60 -47.01
CA ALA A 705 -38.48 -19.65 -45.99
C ALA A 705 -38.65 -19.04 -44.59
N MET A 706 -37.93 -17.95 -44.30
CA MET A 706 -38.03 -17.25 -43.02
C MET A 706 -39.38 -16.56 -42.81
N ALA A 707 -40.04 -16.09 -43.88
CA ALA A 707 -41.40 -15.59 -43.82
C ALA A 707 -42.38 -16.68 -43.35
N ARG A 708 -42.32 -17.87 -43.97
CA ARG A 708 -43.14 -19.04 -43.57
C ARG A 708 -42.85 -19.49 -42.14
N LEU A 709 -41.59 -19.49 -41.73
CA LEU A 709 -41.22 -19.78 -40.35
C LEU A 709 -41.83 -18.75 -39.39
N THR A 710 -41.82 -17.47 -39.74
CA THR A 710 -42.37 -16.41 -38.89
C THR A 710 -43.89 -16.57 -38.72
N GLU A 711 -44.60 -16.94 -39.79
CA GLU A 711 -46.03 -17.30 -39.74
C GLU A 711 -46.26 -18.51 -38.83
N LEU A 712 -45.47 -19.59 -39.00
CA LEU A 712 -45.54 -20.78 -38.15
C LEU A 712 -45.27 -20.48 -36.67
N LEU A 713 -44.29 -19.62 -36.39
CA LEU A 713 -43.98 -19.19 -35.02
C LEU A 713 -45.12 -18.37 -34.42
N ALA A 714 -45.75 -17.49 -35.21
CA ALA A 714 -46.91 -16.72 -34.78
C ALA A 714 -48.12 -17.64 -34.50
N GLU A 715 -48.40 -18.63 -35.35
CA GLU A 715 -49.45 -19.64 -35.14
C GLU A 715 -49.24 -20.44 -33.84
N ARG A 716 -47.98 -20.70 -33.48
CA ARG A 716 -47.60 -21.42 -32.26
C ARG A 716 -47.45 -20.51 -31.03
N GLY A 717 -47.73 -19.22 -31.16
CA GLY A 717 -47.57 -18.24 -30.08
C GLY A 717 -46.13 -18.02 -29.63
N ILE A 718 -45.15 -18.32 -30.47
CA ILE A 718 -43.71 -18.15 -30.17
C ILE A 718 -43.26 -16.79 -30.71
N HIS A 719 -42.94 -15.86 -29.81
CA HIS A 719 -42.46 -14.54 -30.18
C HIS A 719 -40.99 -14.55 -30.62
N ALA A 720 -40.78 -14.46 -31.92
CA ALA A 720 -39.46 -14.46 -32.54
C ALA A 720 -38.99 -13.03 -32.89
N ARG A 721 -37.68 -12.80 -32.85
CA ARG A 721 -37.08 -11.48 -33.16
C ARG A 721 -36.14 -11.58 -34.35
N GLY A 722 -36.44 -10.85 -35.42
CA GLY A 722 -35.53 -10.70 -36.56
C GLY A 722 -34.21 -10.05 -36.16
N LEU A 723 -33.10 -10.58 -36.67
CA LEU A 723 -31.77 -10.02 -36.47
C LEU A 723 -31.42 -9.04 -37.60
N PRO A 724 -30.75 -7.92 -37.28
CA PRO A 724 -30.42 -6.87 -38.26
C PRO A 724 -29.22 -7.29 -39.12
N VAL A 725 -29.39 -8.33 -39.93
CA VAL A 725 -28.36 -8.88 -40.84
C VAL A 725 -28.96 -9.14 -42.22
N ARG A 726 -28.12 -9.08 -43.26
CA ARG A 726 -28.55 -9.22 -44.67
C ARG A 726 -28.36 -10.63 -45.26
N HIS A 727 -27.72 -11.53 -44.50
CA HIS A 727 -27.38 -12.88 -44.93
C HIS A 727 -27.77 -13.89 -43.84
N ALA A 728 -28.05 -15.12 -44.25
CA ALA A 728 -28.27 -16.25 -43.36
C ALA A 728 -26.92 -16.94 -43.05
N PHE A 729 -26.15 -16.38 -42.12
CA PHE A 729 -24.85 -16.94 -41.72
C PHE A 729 -25.01 -18.34 -41.09
N HIS A 730 -23.97 -19.18 -41.20
CA HIS A 730 -23.95 -20.54 -40.64
C HIS A 730 -25.03 -21.47 -41.21
N THR A 731 -25.30 -21.33 -42.52
CA THR A 731 -26.25 -22.14 -43.29
C THR A 731 -25.67 -22.47 -44.67
N ALA A 732 -26.37 -23.29 -45.45
CA ALA A 732 -26.01 -23.65 -46.83
C ALA A 732 -25.86 -22.43 -47.75
N LEU A 733 -26.46 -21.28 -47.39
CA LEU A 733 -26.30 -20.06 -48.16
C LEU A 733 -24.86 -19.52 -48.15
N MET A 734 -24.02 -20.00 -47.22
CA MET A 734 -22.59 -19.67 -47.16
C MET A 734 -21.71 -20.51 -48.10
N ASP A 735 -22.20 -21.64 -48.61
CA ASP A 735 -21.44 -22.58 -49.46
C ASP A 735 -20.69 -21.89 -50.62
N PRO A 736 -21.29 -20.91 -51.36
CA PRO A 736 -20.60 -20.23 -52.47
C PRO A 736 -19.36 -19.43 -52.08
N ALA A 737 -19.19 -19.05 -50.81
CA ALA A 737 -18.05 -18.29 -50.32
C ALA A 737 -16.92 -19.18 -49.78
N LEU A 738 -17.17 -20.47 -49.54
CA LEU A 738 -16.25 -21.34 -48.78
C LEU A 738 -14.94 -21.65 -49.50
N ASP A 739 -14.97 -21.90 -50.81
CA ASP A 739 -13.75 -22.16 -51.60
C ASP A 739 -12.84 -20.93 -51.62
N GLY A 740 -13.41 -19.74 -51.79
CA GLY A 740 -12.64 -18.49 -51.73
C GLY A 740 -12.07 -18.22 -50.33
N LEU A 741 -12.81 -18.59 -49.27
CA LEU A 741 -12.32 -18.46 -47.90
C LEU A 741 -11.16 -19.43 -47.64
N ARG A 742 -11.24 -20.66 -48.16
CA ARG A 742 -10.17 -21.66 -48.09
C ARG A 742 -8.89 -21.13 -48.74
N GLU A 743 -8.98 -20.68 -50.00
CA GLU A 743 -7.84 -20.09 -50.73
C GLU A 743 -7.21 -18.92 -49.96
N LEU A 744 -8.05 -18.09 -49.33
CA LEU A 744 -7.62 -16.93 -48.58
C LEU A 744 -6.86 -17.31 -47.29
N VAL A 745 -7.30 -18.36 -46.58
CA VAL A 745 -6.59 -18.89 -45.40
C VAL A 745 -5.32 -19.63 -45.79
N GLU A 746 -5.36 -20.46 -46.83
CA GLU A 746 -4.18 -21.19 -47.36
C GLU A 746 -3.08 -20.20 -47.82
N GLY A 747 -3.48 -19.08 -48.43
CA GLY A 747 -2.56 -17.98 -48.75
C GLY A 747 -1.91 -17.32 -47.52
N ALA A 748 -2.53 -17.44 -46.34
CA ALA A 748 -1.99 -16.97 -45.05
C ALA A 748 -1.32 -18.06 -44.21
N GLU A 749 -1.48 -19.34 -44.57
CA GLU A 749 -1.14 -20.51 -43.75
C GLU A 749 0.32 -20.52 -43.29
N ARG A 750 1.28 -20.18 -44.18
CA ARG A 750 2.70 -20.10 -43.79
C ARG A 750 2.99 -19.05 -42.71
N ARG A 751 2.17 -18.00 -42.61
CA ARG A 751 2.28 -16.97 -41.55
C ARG A 751 1.57 -17.44 -40.27
N LEU A 752 0.42 -18.09 -40.41
CA LEU A 752 -0.38 -18.64 -39.31
C LEU A 752 0.30 -19.82 -38.60
N ALA A 753 0.93 -20.73 -39.35
CA ALA A 753 1.65 -21.89 -38.84
C ALA A 753 2.88 -21.55 -37.96
N ARG A 754 3.26 -20.27 -37.90
CA ARG A 754 4.34 -19.78 -37.01
C ARG A 754 3.81 -19.16 -35.70
N ARG A 755 2.49 -19.18 -35.49
CA ARG A 755 1.80 -18.50 -34.39
C ARG A 755 0.80 -19.45 -33.73
N GLU A 756 1.32 -20.24 -32.79
CA GLU A 756 0.51 -21.10 -31.95
C GLU A 756 -0.24 -20.30 -30.88
N SER A 757 -1.39 -20.81 -30.42
CA SER A 757 -2.14 -20.22 -29.32
C SER A 757 -1.32 -20.19 -28.04
N ARG A 758 -1.36 -19.07 -27.33
CA ARG A 758 -0.71 -18.89 -26.01
C ARG A 758 -1.68 -19.02 -24.85
N VAL A 759 -2.95 -18.79 -25.13
CA VAL A 759 -4.06 -18.86 -24.17
C VAL A 759 -5.05 -19.91 -24.68
N PRO A 760 -5.66 -20.72 -23.79
CA PRO A 760 -6.73 -21.62 -24.16
C PRO A 760 -7.86 -20.91 -24.91
N PHE A 761 -8.32 -21.54 -26.00
CA PHE A 761 -9.38 -21.00 -26.87
C PHE A 761 -10.57 -21.97 -26.90
N VAL A 762 -11.74 -21.53 -26.45
CA VAL A 762 -12.97 -22.33 -26.51
C VAL A 762 -13.70 -22.04 -27.82
N SER A 763 -13.77 -23.05 -28.67
CA SER A 763 -14.30 -22.95 -30.03
C SER A 763 -15.83 -23.00 -30.04
N GLY A 764 -16.47 -22.01 -30.66
CA GLY A 764 -17.91 -21.98 -30.93
C GLY A 764 -18.36 -22.96 -32.01
N LEU A 765 -17.45 -23.58 -32.76
CA LEU A 765 -17.78 -24.63 -33.73
C LEU A 765 -18.28 -25.92 -33.05
N ASP A 766 -17.64 -26.32 -31.96
CA ASP A 766 -17.84 -27.64 -31.34
C ASP A 766 -17.92 -27.61 -29.81
N GLY A 767 -17.81 -26.43 -29.18
CA GLY A 767 -17.88 -26.26 -27.73
C GLY A 767 -16.68 -26.84 -26.99
N ARG A 768 -15.55 -27.07 -27.69
CA ARG A 768 -14.37 -27.73 -27.10
C ARG A 768 -13.21 -26.75 -26.94
N THR A 769 -12.47 -26.89 -25.86
CA THR A 769 -11.20 -26.19 -25.65
C THR A 769 -10.15 -26.60 -26.69
N ARG A 770 -9.38 -25.63 -27.16
CA ARG A 770 -8.10 -25.79 -27.85
C ARG A 770 -7.00 -25.35 -26.88
N PRO A 771 -6.05 -26.23 -26.53
CA PRO A 771 -4.99 -25.89 -25.59
C PRO A 771 -4.01 -24.87 -26.20
N PRO A 772 -3.16 -24.24 -25.37
CA PRO A 772 -1.96 -23.55 -25.86
C PRO A 772 -1.14 -24.47 -26.77
N GLY A 773 -0.55 -23.94 -27.84
CA GLY A 773 0.14 -24.72 -28.87
C GLY A 773 -0.72 -25.04 -30.11
N TRP A 774 -2.02 -24.75 -30.07
CA TRP A 774 -2.93 -25.07 -31.18
C TRP A 774 -2.82 -24.05 -32.33
N VAL A 775 -2.91 -24.54 -33.56
CA VAL A 775 -2.93 -23.76 -34.81
C VAL A 775 -4.20 -24.10 -35.59
N PRO A 776 -5.05 -23.11 -35.95
CA PRO A 776 -6.19 -23.35 -36.82
C PRO A 776 -5.73 -23.59 -38.27
N ASP A 777 -6.29 -24.62 -38.89
CA ASP A 777 -6.12 -24.91 -40.32
C ASP A 777 -7.24 -24.27 -41.16
N ALA A 778 -7.12 -24.34 -42.49
CA ALA A 778 -8.14 -23.82 -43.39
C ALA A 778 -9.49 -24.53 -43.22
N ASP A 779 -9.49 -25.81 -42.83
CA ASP A 779 -10.71 -26.57 -42.60
C ASP A 779 -11.52 -26.01 -41.42
N TYR A 780 -10.84 -25.63 -40.34
CA TYR A 780 -11.45 -24.97 -39.20
C TYR A 780 -12.23 -23.72 -39.63
N PHE A 781 -11.60 -22.79 -40.36
CA PHE A 781 -12.26 -21.54 -40.78
C PHE A 781 -13.43 -21.75 -41.74
N VAL A 782 -13.33 -22.73 -42.65
CA VAL A 782 -14.41 -23.09 -43.57
C VAL A 782 -15.61 -23.65 -42.81
N ARG A 783 -15.37 -24.61 -41.91
CA ARG A 783 -16.41 -25.21 -41.07
C ARG A 783 -17.04 -24.17 -40.16
N GLN A 784 -16.22 -23.31 -39.55
CA GLN A 784 -16.66 -22.20 -38.70
C GLN A 784 -17.59 -21.20 -39.40
N ALA A 785 -17.41 -20.99 -40.72
CA ALA A 785 -18.28 -20.11 -41.49
C ALA A 785 -19.62 -20.76 -41.90
N ARG A 786 -19.68 -22.10 -41.91
CA ARG A 786 -20.78 -22.89 -42.46
C ARG A 786 -21.65 -23.59 -41.40
N GLU A 787 -21.03 -24.14 -40.37
CA GLU A 787 -21.68 -24.92 -39.32
C GLU A 787 -22.27 -24.02 -38.22
N PRO A 788 -23.27 -24.49 -37.46
CA PRO A 788 -23.93 -23.69 -36.43
C PRO A 788 -22.97 -23.28 -35.29
N VAL A 789 -23.12 -22.06 -34.78
CA VAL A 789 -22.36 -21.58 -33.61
C VAL A 789 -22.98 -22.15 -32.33
N ARG A 790 -22.22 -22.98 -31.62
CA ARG A 790 -22.61 -23.71 -30.41
C ARG A 790 -22.20 -22.98 -29.13
N PHE A 791 -22.65 -21.75 -28.95
CA PHE A 791 -22.22 -20.90 -27.83
C PHE A 791 -22.74 -21.37 -26.47
N ALA A 792 -23.87 -22.09 -26.42
CA ALA A 792 -24.32 -22.76 -25.20
C ALA A 792 -23.27 -23.78 -24.69
N ASP A 793 -22.68 -24.54 -25.62
CA ASP A 793 -21.65 -25.53 -25.28
C ASP A 793 -20.34 -24.83 -24.89
N VAL A 794 -20.01 -23.68 -25.48
CA VAL A 794 -18.89 -22.83 -25.05
C VAL A 794 -19.05 -22.40 -23.59
N LEU A 795 -20.24 -21.94 -23.19
CA LEU A 795 -20.49 -21.53 -21.81
C LEU A 795 -20.42 -22.74 -20.86
N GLY A 796 -20.96 -23.90 -21.26
CA GLY A 796 -20.85 -25.13 -20.48
C GLY A 796 -19.40 -25.62 -20.32
N GLU A 797 -18.57 -25.48 -21.36
CA GLU A 797 -17.14 -25.79 -21.29
C GLU A 797 -16.39 -24.81 -20.37
N LEU A 798 -16.73 -23.52 -20.40
CA LEU A 798 -16.18 -22.54 -19.46
C LEU A 798 -16.56 -22.88 -18.01
N GLU A 799 -17.79 -23.33 -17.78
CA GLU A 799 -18.24 -23.80 -16.46
C GLU A 799 -17.47 -25.03 -16.02
N ALA A 800 -17.36 -26.05 -16.88
CA ALA A 800 -16.82 -27.35 -16.51
C ALA A 800 -15.29 -27.40 -16.39
N SER A 801 -14.57 -26.59 -17.18
CA SER A 801 -13.12 -26.73 -17.33
C SER A 801 -12.29 -25.56 -16.79
N TYR A 802 -12.94 -24.46 -16.37
CA TYR A 802 -12.24 -23.23 -15.97
C TYR A 802 -12.77 -22.66 -14.65
N ASP A 803 -12.87 -23.48 -13.60
CA ASP A 803 -13.33 -23.06 -12.26
C ASP A 803 -12.50 -21.91 -11.67
N ASN A 804 -11.24 -21.79 -12.09
CA ASN A 804 -10.36 -20.70 -11.71
C ASN A 804 -10.77 -19.34 -12.30
N VAL A 805 -11.67 -19.26 -13.28
CA VAL A 805 -12.08 -18.00 -13.94
C VAL A 805 -13.38 -17.46 -13.34
N GLY A 806 -13.28 -16.51 -12.40
CA GLY A 806 -14.46 -15.92 -11.76
C GLY A 806 -15.12 -14.79 -12.57
N THR A 807 -14.35 -14.11 -13.43
CA THR A 807 -14.82 -12.89 -14.11
C THR A 807 -14.69 -13.02 -15.64
N LEU A 808 -15.78 -12.73 -16.35
CA LEU A 808 -15.83 -12.71 -17.81
C LEU A 808 -15.95 -11.28 -18.32
N VAL A 809 -15.14 -10.89 -19.31
CA VAL A 809 -15.17 -9.57 -19.94
C VAL A 809 -15.59 -9.72 -21.39
N GLU A 810 -16.69 -9.08 -21.77
CA GLU A 810 -17.15 -9.04 -23.15
C GLU A 810 -16.37 -7.97 -23.93
N ILE A 811 -15.62 -8.45 -24.92
CA ILE A 811 -14.83 -7.68 -25.87
C ILE A 811 -15.70 -7.42 -27.10
N GLY A 812 -16.41 -6.30 -27.06
CA GLY A 812 -17.36 -5.94 -28.08
C GLY A 812 -18.07 -4.61 -27.80
N PRO A 813 -18.92 -4.16 -28.75
CA PRO A 813 -19.61 -2.87 -28.69
C PRO A 813 -20.89 -2.89 -27.83
N HIS A 814 -21.30 -4.05 -27.30
CA HIS A 814 -22.58 -4.21 -26.61
C HIS A 814 -22.53 -5.26 -25.48
N THR A 815 -23.70 -5.61 -24.94
CA THR A 815 -23.86 -6.46 -23.74
C THR A 815 -24.46 -7.84 -24.05
N THR A 816 -24.26 -8.36 -25.26
CA THR A 816 -24.91 -9.60 -25.73
C THR A 816 -24.36 -10.81 -24.99
N LEU A 817 -23.04 -11.04 -25.07
CA LEU A 817 -22.41 -12.23 -24.50
C LEU A 817 -22.34 -12.18 -22.97
N SER A 818 -22.14 -11.01 -22.38
CA SER A 818 -22.20 -10.82 -20.92
C SER A 818 -23.61 -11.07 -20.40
N GLY A 819 -24.66 -10.75 -21.18
CA GLY A 819 -26.04 -11.11 -20.87
C GLY A 819 -26.26 -12.63 -20.84
N LEU A 820 -25.81 -13.32 -21.89
CA LEU A 820 -25.89 -14.79 -21.98
C LEU A 820 -25.09 -15.47 -20.86
N ALA A 821 -23.86 -15.03 -20.63
CA ALA A 821 -22.99 -15.56 -19.59
C ALA A 821 -23.58 -15.38 -18.18
N ARG A 822 -24.18 -14.23 -17.85
CA ARG A 822 -24.85 -14.03 -16.55
C ARG A 822 -26.01 -14.99 -16.32
N HIS A 823 -26.70 -15.40 -17.39
CA HIS A 823 -27.82 -16.32 -17.30
C HIS A 823 -27.34 -17.77 -17.18
N ALA A 824 -26.36 -18.17 -17.99
CA ALA A 824 -25.85 -19.53 -17.99
C ALA A 824 -24.93 -19.85 -16.80
N LEU A 825 -24.18 -18.85 -16.31
CA LEU A 825 -23.11 -19.02 -15.32
C LEU A 825 -23.38 -18.14 -14.09
N PRO A 826 -24.40 -18.45 -13.26
CA PRO A 826 -24.81 -17.59 -12.14
C PRO A 826 -23.72 -17.41 -11.07
N GLY A 827 -22.78 -18.36 -10.96
CA GLY A 827 -21.62 -18.30 -10.07
C GLY A 827 -20.48 -17.38 -10.53
N ARG A 828 -20.55 -16.84 -11.76
CA ARG A 828 -19.52 -15.95 -12.33
C ARG A 828 -20.07 -14.54 -12.52
N THR A 829 -19.17 -13.57 -12.60
CA THR A 829 -19.52 -12.21 -13.02
C THR A 829 -19.20 -12.02 -14.49
N ALA A 830 -20.02 -11.26 -15.21
CA ALA A 830 -19.75 -10.95 -16.61
C ALA A 830 -20.01 -9.46 -16.91
N HIS A 831 -19.00 -8.79 -17.45
CA HIS A 831 -18.95 -7.35 -17.64
C HIS A 831 -18.77 -6.99 -19.12
N PRO A 832 -19.63 -6.14 -19.70
CA PRO A 832 -19.40 -5.58 -21.02
C PRO A 832 -18.38 -4.45 -21.00
N THR A 833 -17.49 -4.39 -21.98
CA THR A 833 -16.57 -3.25 -22.13
C THR A 833 -17.31 -2.00 -22.66
N LEU A 834 -18.31 -2.20 -23.52
CA LEU A 834 -19.12 -1.13 -24.11
C LEU A 834 -20.60 -1.48 -24.08
N ARG A 835 -21.43 -0.43 -24.09
CA ARG A 835 -22.88 -0.52 -24.27
C ARG A 835 -23.34 0.68 -25.08
N ARG A 836 -24.24 0.41 -26.04
CA ARG A 836 -24.82 1.44 -26.90
C ARG A 836 -25.43 2.55 -26.04
N GLY A 837 -25.09 3.80 -26.34
CA GLY A 837 -25.61 4.99 -25.65
C GLY A 837 -25.10 5.22 -24.23
N ALA A 838 -24.12 4.44 -23.74
CA ALA A 838 -23.65 4.53 -22.35
C ALA A 838 -22.26 5.16 -22.18
N GLY A 839 -21.66 5.67 -23.27
CA GLY A 839 -20.30 6.23 -23.23
C GLY A 839 -19.27 5.25 -22.67
N LEU A 840 -18.45 5.71 -21.73
CA LEU A 840 -17.42 4.91 -21.04
C LEU A 840 -17.92 4.24 -19.75
N ALA A 841 -19.18 4.44 -19.34
CA ALA A 841 -19.67 3.88 -18.09
C ALA A 841 -19.51 2.35 -17.95
N PRO A 842 -19.73 1.53 -19.01
CA PRO A 842 -19.51 0.08 -18.94
C PRO A 842 -18.05 -0.34 -18.74
N LEU A 843 -17.11 0.39 -19.37
CA LEU A 843 -15.67 0.16 -19.18
C LEU A 843 -15.29 0.35 -17.70
N TRP A 844 -15.77 1.42 -17.10
CA TRP A 844 -15.55 1.73 -15.69
C TRP A 844 -16.23 0.70 -14.76
N ASP A 845 -17.37 0.12 -15.14
CA ASP A 845 -18.03 -0.94 -14.36
C ASP A 845 -17.24 -2.25 -14.43
N ALA A 846 -16.69 -2.56 -15.61
CA ALA A 846 -15.80 -3.68 -15.81
C ALA A 846 -14.51 -3.52 -14.99
N ALA A 847 -13.87 -2.35 -15.03
CA ALA A 847 -12.66 -2.07 -14.26
C ALA A 847 -12.90 -2.16 -12.74
N ALA A 848 -14.02 -1.60 -12.25
CA ALA A 848 -14.43 -1.72 -10.86
C ALA A 848 -14.72 -3.18 -10.46
N GLY A 849 -15.36 -3.95 -11.34
CA GLY A 849 -15.62 -5.39 -11.14
C GLY A 849 -14.34 -6.20 -11.02
N LEU A 850 -13.43 -6.03 -11.99
CA LEU A 850 -12.13 -6.68 -12.03
C LEU A 850 -11.27 -6.33 -10.79
N TYR A 851 -11.24 -5.06 -10.40
CA TYR A 851 -10.51 -4.65 -9.21
C TYR A 851 -11.03 -5.34 -7.94
N ARG A 852 -12.35 -5.40 -7.75
CA ARG A 852 -12.98 -6.11 -6.62
C ARG A 852 -12.75 -7.62 -6.67
N ALA A 853 -12.60 -8.20 -7.87
CA ALA A 853 -12.29 -9.62 -8.07
C ALA A 853 -10.84 -9.98 -7.70
N GLY A 854 -9.99 -8.98 -7.43
CA GLY A 854 -8.58 -9.19 -7.13
C GLY A 854 -7.65 -9.00 -8.34
N ALA A 855 -8.18 -8.70 -9.53
CA ALA A 855 -7.37 -8.51 -10.73
C ALA A 855 -6.38 -7.33 -10.57
N PRO A 856 -5.16 -7.42 -11.13
CA PRO A 856 -4.12 -6.40 -11.00
C PRO A 856 -4.33 -5.27 -12.02
N VAL A 857 -5.41 -4.50 -11.86
CA VAL A 857 -5.73 -3.37 -12.75
C VAL A 857 -4.64 -2.30 -12.66
N ASP A 858 -3.93 -2.04 -13.76
CA ASP A 858 -3.04 -0.89 -13.88
C ASP A 858 -3.83 0.38 -14.20
N TRP A 859 -4.09 1.17 -13.16
CA TRP A 859 -4.84 2.41 -13.24
C TRP A 859 -4.12 3.54 -13.99
N ARG A 860 -2.82 3.42 -14.30
CA ARG A 860 -2.09 4.43 -15.08
C ARG A 860 -2.72 4.61 -16.46
N THR A 861 -3.09 3.50 -17.08
CA THR A 861 -3.75 3.48 -18.40
C THR A 861 -5.07 4.27 -18.37
N PHE A 862 -5.82 4.19 -17.27
CA PHE A 862 -7.10 4.87 -17.11
C PHE A 862 -6.99 6.31 -16.61
N THR A 863 -5.91 6.66 -15.90
CA THR A 863 -5.66 8.03 -15.39
C THR A 863 -4.78 8.86 -16.32
N ALA A 864 -4.13 8.25 -17.30
CA ALA A 864 -3.30 8.94 -18.28
C ALA A 864 -4.09 10.03 -19.02
N GLY A 865 -3.55 11.25 -19.05
CA GLY A 865 -4.15 12.39 -19.74
C GLY A 865 -5.30 13.09 -19.01
N THR A 866 -5.70 12.67 -17.80
CA THR A 866 -6.76 13.36 -17.03
C THR A 866 -6.31 14.69 -16.42
N GLY A 867 -4.99 14.91 -16.33
CA GLY A 867 -4.42 16.05 -15.60
C GLY A 867 -4.59 15.95 -14.08
N GLY A 868 -4.97 14.77 -13.55
CA GLY A 868 -5.07 14.52 -12.13
C GLY A 868 -3.72 14.65 -11.43
N ARG A 869 -3.71 15.35 -10.30
CA ARG A 869 -2.54 15.59 -9.44
C ARG A 869 -2.58 14.70 -8.21
N ARG A 870 -1.42 14.51 -7.56
CA ARG A 870 -1.37 13.88 -6.23
C ARG A 870 -1.75 14.91 -5.18
N ILE A 871 -2.65 14.54 -4.27
CA ILE A 871 -3.11 15.40 -3.17
C ILE A 871 -3.05 14.68 -1.82
N PRO A 872 -2.87 15.40 -0.71
CA PRO A 872 -3.03 14.86 0.63
C PRO A 872 -4.43 14.28 0.81
N LEU A 873 -4.50 13.01 1.22
CA LEU A 873 -5.74 12.33 1.58
C LEU A 873 -5.50 11.56 2.88
N PRO A 874 -6.55 11.22 3.66
CA PRO A 874 -6.40 10.46 4.89
C PRO A 874 -5.53 9.22 4.71
N GLY A 875 -4.55 9.04 5.61
CA GLY A 875 -3.70 7.85 5.65
C GLY A 875 -4.46 6.60 6.09
N TYR A 876 -3.82 5.44 5.89
CA TYR A 876 -4.33 4.13 6.25
C TYR A 876 -4.72 4.03 7.73
N ARG A 877 -5.81 3.33 8.02
CA ARG A 877 -6.31 3.05 9.37
C ARG A 877 -5.75 1.72 9.88
N PHE A 878 -4.58 1.83 10.53
CA PHE A 878 -3.91 0.72 11.19
C PHE A 878 -4.80 0.07 12.26
N GLN A 879 -4.77 -1.26 12.32
CA GLN A 879 -5.54 -2.09 13.25
C GLN A 879 -4.65 -2.40 14.46
N HIS A 880 -4.45 -1.39 15.30
CA HIS A 880 -3.52 -1.46 16.43
C HIS A 880 -3.90 -2.55 17.44
N LYS A 881 -2.94 -3.42 17.74
CA LYS A 881 -2.90 -4.27 18.93
C LYS A 881 -1.81 -3.76 19.87
N ASP A 882 -1.94 -4.04 21.16
CA ASP A 882 -0.93 -3.64 22.14
C ASP A 882 0.24 -4.62 22.18
N TYR A 883 1.44 -4.09 21.97
CA TYR A 883 2.68 -4.83 22.06
C TYR A 883 3.62 -4.15 23.07
N TRP A 884 3.82 -4.83 24.20
CA TRP A 884 4.59 -4.35 25.33
C TRP A 884 5.31 -5.50 26.05
N THR A 885 6.44 -5.21 26.67
CA THR A 885 7.22 -6.12 27.50
C THR A 885 7.67 -5.35 28.74
N GLY A 886 7.41 -5.88 29.95
CA GLY A 886 7.64 -5.18 31.23
C GLY A 886 6.32 -4.84 31.95
N PRO A 887 6.38 -4.10 33.08
CA PRO A 887 5.18 -3.67 33.81
C PRO A 887 4.23 -2.83 32.94
N GLU A 888 2.93 -2.87 33.25
CA GLU A 888 1.87 -2.22 32.48
C GLU A 888 2.12 -0.72 32.29
N ASN A 889 1.84 -0.21 31.08
CA ASN A 889 2.00 1.20 30.76
C ASN A 889 0.78 2.00 31.23
N HIS A 890 0.90 2.70 32.36
CA HIS A 890 -0.20 3.44 32.99
C HIS A 890 -0.40 4.84 32.40
N LEU A 891 -0.95 4.92 31.18
CA LEU A 891 -1.61 6.14 30.69
C LEU A 891 -3.08 5.82 30.36
N PRO A 892 -4.07 6.49 30.98
CA PRO A 892 -5.48 6.20 30.72
C PRO A 892 -5.84 6.54 29.26
N ARG A 893 -6.42 5.57 28.55
CA ARG A 893 -6.97 5.75 27.20
C ARG A 893 -8.33 6.49 27.26
N PRO A 894 -8.66 7.34 26.28
CA PRO A 894 -10.05 7.69 26.02
C PRO A 894 -10.84 6.42 25.63
N ALA A 895 -12.04 6.25 26.19
CA ALA A 895 -12.85 5.05 25.99
C ALA A 895 -13.23 4.85 24.52
N GLN A 896 -12.92 3.67 23.98
CA GLN A 896 -13.50 3.18 22.73
C GLN A 896 -14.87 2.54 23.00
N PRO A 897 -15.86 2.66 22.10
CA PRO A 897 -17.09 1.91 22.22
C PRO A 897 -16.82 0.40 22.06
N GLU A 898 -17.19 -0.38 23.07
CA GLU A 898 -17.12 -1.84 23.05
C GLU A 898 -17.96 -2.41 21.89
N GLN A 899 -17.37 -3.31 21.10
CA GLN A 899 -18.11 -4.15 20.17
C GLN A 899 -18.39 -5.53 20.79
N PRO A 900 -19.57 -6.12 20.52
CA PRO A 900 -19.97 -7.40 21.08
C PRO A 900 -19.19 -8.55 20.42
N VAL A 901 -18.67 -9.45 21.25
CA VAL A 901 -18.05 -10.71 20.84
C VAL A 901 -19.14 -11.67 20.35
N LEU A 902 -19.11 -12.05 19.07
CA LEU A 902 -19.93 -13.13 18.54
C LEU A 902 -19.38 -14.48 19.02
N ARG A 903 -20.20 -15.22 19.78
CA ARG A 903 -19.96 -16.63 20.13
C ARG A 903 -20.41 -17.52 18.97
N GLU A 904 -19.47 -18.21 18.33
CA GLU A 904 -19.79 -19.30 17.43
C GLU A 904 -19.97 -20.62 18.20
N GLN A 905 -20.98 -21.41 17.79
CA GLN A 905 -21.25 -22.76 18.28
C GLN A 905 -20.76 -23.80 17.25
N PRO A 906 -20.30 -24.98 17.69
CA PRO A 906 -19.73 -25.99 16.81
C PRO A 906 -20.82 -26.86 16.15
N THR A 907 -20.64 -27.19 14.87
CA THR A 907 -21.42 -28.21 14.14
C THR A 907 -20.57 -29.46 13.88
N ARG A 908 -21.19 -30.64 14.07
CA ARG A 908 -20.59 -31.98 13.97
C ARG A 908 -20.71 -32.63 12.59
N ASP A 909 -19.66 -33.41 12.31
CA ASP A 909 -19.51 -34.72 11.65
C ASP A 909 -20.01 -35.00 10.22
N GLY A 910 -19.04 -35.46 9.42
CA GLY A 910 -19.17 -36.41 8.33
C GLY A 910 -17.80 -37.02 7.99
N ALA A 911 -17.60 -38.31 8.29
CA ALA A 911 -16.42 -39.13 7.91
C ALA A 911 -16.43 -39.40 6.38
N GLU A 912 -15.37 -39.80 5.66
CA GLU A 912 -14.33 -40.82 5.92
C GLU A 912 -13.33 -40.77 4.73
N VAL A 913 -12.02 -40.55 4.94
CA VAL A 913 -10.93 -41.12 4.12
C VAL A 913 -9.73 -41.34 5.04
N ALA A 914 -9.35 -42.59 5.24
CA ALA A 914 -8.55 -43.01 6.38
C ALA A 914 -7.08 -43.28 6.02
N GLN A 915 -6.23 -42.80 6.93
CA GLN A 915 -4.91 -43.31 7.36
C GLN A 915 -3.64 -42.55 6.95
N ASP A 916 -3.58 -41.77 5.85
CA ASP A 916 -2.44 -40.86 5.60
C ASP A 916 -2.68 -39.43 6.11
N GLU A 917 -3.91 -38.91 6.04
CA GLU A 917 -4.26 -37.57 6.57
C GLU A 917 -4.07 -37.46 8.08
N ALA A 918 -4.28 -38.54 8.85
CA ALA A 918 -4.15 -38.49 10.31
C ALA A 918 -2.70 -38.32 10.81
N ALA A 919 -1.70 -38.66 9.98
CA ALA A 919 -0.30 -38.38 10.28
C ALA A 919 0.03 -36.92 9.98
N VAL A 920 -0.38 -36.43 8.81
CA VAL A 920 -0.22 -35.01 8.41
C VAL A 920 -0.95 -34.10 9.39
N GLU A 921 -2.17 -34.43 9.80
CA GLU A 921 -2.99 -33.62 10.72
C GLU A 921 -2.37 -33.54 12.12
N ARG A 922 -1.82 -34.64 12.65
CA ARG A 922 -1.10 -34.61 13.93
C ARG A 922 0.17 -33.78 13.86
N VAL A 923 0.92 -33.89 12.77
CA VAL A 923 2.13 -33.08 12.55
C VAL A 923 1.75 -31.61 12.35
N LEU A 924 0.66 -31.32 11.63
CA LEU A 924 0.13 -29.99 11.39
C LEU A 924 -0.28 -29.30 12.69
N GLN A 925 -1.08 -29.96 13.53
CA GLN A 925 -1.46 -29.40 14.84
C GLN A 925 -0.23 -29.17 15.74
N HIS A 926 0.79 -30.02 15.65
CA HIS A 926 2.05 -29.80 16.38
C HIS A 926 2.84 -28.61 15.80
N ILE A 927 2.95 -28.49 14.48
CA ILE A 927 3.60 -27.35 13.81
C ILE A 927 2.87 -26.05 14.17
N ILE A 928 1.54 -26.02 14.15
CA ILE A 928 0.74 -24.87 14.56
C ILE A 928 1.04 -24.51 16.00
N LYS A 929 1.10 -25.49 16.91
CA LYS A 929 1.42 -25.26 18.32
C LYS A 929 2.83 -24.71 18.53
N VAL A 930 3.84 -25.26 17.86
CA VAL A 930 5.24 -24.79 17.95
C VAL A 930 5.37 -23.40 17.33
N THR A 931 4.75 -23.17 16.17
CA THR A 931 4.72 -21.87 15.49
C THR A 931 4.02 -20.82 16.35
N ALA A 932 2.86 -21.14 16.94
CA ALA A 932 2.13 -20.28 17.88
C ALA A 932 2.99 -19.92 19.09
N LYS A 933 3.71 -20.87 19.66
CA LYS A 933 4.65 -20.64 20.77
C LYS A 933 5.76 -19.66 20.39
N HIS A 934 6.48 -19.91 19.29
CA HIS A 934 7.65 -19.10 18.89
C HIS A 934 7.29 -17.72 18.35
N LEU A 935 6.16 -17.59 17.63
CA LEU A 935 5.66 -16.30 17.13
C LEU A 935 4.76 -15.59 18.15
N SER A 936 4.39 -16.28 19.23
CA SER A 936 3.50 -15.84 20.30
C SER A 936 2.12 -15.38 19.82
N TYR A 937 1.51 -16.25 19.01
CA TYR A 937 0.11 -16.22 18.65
C TYR A 937 -0.66 -17.24 19.50
N ASP A 938 -1.98 -17.08 19.58
CA ASP A 938 -2.84 -18.20 19.98
C ASP A 938 -2.90 -19.23 18.83
N THR A 939 -3.03 -20.52 19.15
CA THR A 939 -3.10 -21.58 18.12
C THR A 939 -4.28 -21.38 17.17
N SER A 940 -5.37 -20.74 17.63
CA SER A 940 -6.53 -20.40 16.81
C SER A 940 -6.30 -19.24 15.84
N GLU A 941 -5.22 -18.46 16.01
CA GLU A 941 -4.89 -17.33 15.12
C GLU A 941 -4.04 -17.75 13.92
N ILE A 942 -3.55 -18.99 13.88
CA ILE A 942 -2.71 -19.50 12.78
C ILE A 942 -3.57 -20.36 11.86
N ALA A 943 -3.89 -19.84 10.67
CA ALA A 943 -4.50 -20.65 9.62
C ALA A 943 -3.48 -21.64 9.05
N GLU A 944 -3.95 -22.86 8.76
CA GLU A 944 -3.10 -23.98 8.30
C GLU A 944 -2.36 -23.69 7.00
N ASP A 945 -2.97 -22.89 6.13
CA ASP A 945 -2.44 -22.48 4.82
C ASP A 945 -1.84 -21.06 4.83
N ALA A 946 -1.77 -20.40 5.99
CA ALA A 946 -1.09 -19.12 6.09
C ALA A 946 0.41 -19.32 5.83
N SER A 947 1.00 -18.44 5.01
CA SER A 947 2.44 -18.45 4.84
C SER A 947 3.12 -18.04 6.14
N PHE A 948 4.24 -18.67 6.48
CA PHE A 948 5.08 -18.23 7.60
C PHE A 948 5.50 -16.76 7.46
N PHE A 949 5.68 -16.27 6.22
CA PHE A 949 5.97 -14.87 5.95
C PHE A 949 4.79 -13.94 6.30
N ASP A 950 3.56 -14.35 5.99
CA ASP A 950 2.34 -13.58 6.33
C ASP A 950 2.09 -13.55 7.83
N LEU A 951 2.53 -14.58 8.56
CA LEU A 951 2.55 -14.61 10.02
C LEU A 951 3.66 -13.72 10.63
N GLY A 952 4.53 -13.16 9.78
CA GLY A 952 5.66 -12.33 10.15
C GLY A 952 6.82 -13.09 10.79
N ALA A 953 6.98 -14.37 10.44
CA ALA A 953 8.08 -15.19 10.92
C ALA A 953 9.38 -14.81 10.19
N ASP A 954 10.43 -14.47 10.95
CA ASP A 954 11.76 -14.23 10.40
C ASP A 954 12.60 -15.52 10.36
N SER A 955 13.74 -15.48 9.65
CA SER A 955 14.64 -16.63 9.53
C SER A 955 15.22 -17.13 10.86
N LEU A 956 15.35 -16.26 11.87
CA LEU A 956 15.87 -16.62 13.19
C LEU A 956 14.81 -17.33 14.04
N GLN A 957 13.56 -16.85 14.02
CA GLN A 957 12.41 -17.50 14.66
C GLN A 957 12.17 -18.88 14.03
N MET A 958 12.29 -18.98 12.71
CA MET A 958 12.12 -20.24 12.02
C MET A 958 13.24 -21.24 12.32
N ILE A 959 14.46 -20.81 12.68
CA ILE A 959 15.48 -21.72 13.21
C ILE A 959 15.04 -22.32 14.56
N GLY A 960 14.41 -21.52 15.43
CA GLY A 960 13.85 -21.99 16.70
C GLY A 960 12.71 -23.00 16.50
N VAL A 961 11.77 -22.70 15.60
CA VAL A 961 10.68 -23.60 15.21
C VAL A 961 11.23 -24.90 14.62
N LEU A 962 12.15 -24.80 13.66
CA LEU A 962 12.77 -25.97 13.04
C LEU A 962 13.49 -26.81 14.08
N ARG A 963 14.32 -26.22 14.94
CA ARG A 963 15.05 -26.97 15.96
C ARG A 963 14.12 -27.78 16.87
N GLU A 964 13.01 -27.18 17.33
CA GLU A 964 12.02 -27.87 18.17
C GLU A 964 11.30 -28.99 17.39
N LEU A 965 11.00 -28.78 16.10
CA LEU A 965 10.40 -29.79 15.24
C LEU A 965 11.38 -30.92 14.86
N GLU A 966 12.66 -30.61 14.60
CA GLU A 966 13.71 -31.58 14.29
C GLU A 966 14.05 -32.44 15.52
N GLU A 967 14.06 -31.83 16.71
CA GLU A 967 14.28 -32.54 17.99
C GLU A 967 13.14 -33.54 18.27
N GLU A 968 11.88 -33.16 18.05
CA GLU A 968 10.72 -34.03 18.31
C GLU A 968 10.52 -35.09 17.22
N HIS A 969 10.48 -34.69 15.94
CA HIS A 969 10.14 -35.59 14.82
C HIS A 969 11.35 -36.34 14.26
N ARG A 970 12.58 -36.01 14.69
CA ARG A 970 13.85 -36.60 14.22
C ARG A 970 14.05 -36.52 12.70
N VAL A 971 13.41 -35.55 12.06
CA VAL A 971 13.53 -35.26 10.62
C VAL A 971 14.33 -33.99 10.44
N LYS A 972 15.28 -33.97 9.50
CA LYS A 972 15.97 -32.74 9.12
C LYS A 972 15.20 -32.00 8.01
N VAL A 973 14.97 -30.72 8.21
CA VAL A 973 14.33 -29.83 7.23
C VAL A 973 15.28 -28.68 6.96
N SER A 974 15.71 -28.54 5.71
CA SER A 974 16.57 -27.42 5.31
C SER A 974 15.75 -26.12 5.23
N MET A 975 16.42 -24.97 5.40
CA MET A 975 15.79 -23.64 5.20
C MET A 975 15.20 -23.48 3.80
N ARG A 976 15.78 -24.13 2.79
CA ARG A 976 15.26 -24.15 1.42
C ARG A 976 13.92 -24.86 1.35
N GLU A 977 13.83 -26.07 1.92
CA GLU A 977 12.57 -26.82 1.98
C GLU A 977 11.49 -26.07 2.78
N LEU A 978 11.88 -25.30 3.80
CA LEU A 978 10.93 -24.50 4.58
C LEU A 978 10.34 -23.31 3.79
N PHE A 979 11.20 -22.51 3.15
CA PHE A 979 10.78 -21.24 2.54
C PHE A 979 10.45 -21.33 1.05
N GLU A 980 11.08 -22.25 0.29
CA GLU A 980 10.84 -22.41 -1.15
C GLU A 980 9.83 -23.51 -1.46
N GLU A 981 9.70 -24.55 -0.62
CA GLU A 981 8.87 -25.74 -0.90
C GLU A 981 7.64 -25.86 0.00
N ALA A 982 7.78 -25.71 1.33
CA ALA A 982 6.67 -25.81 2.28
C ALA A 982 5.82 -24.53 2.31
N GLY A 983 6.44 -23.38 2.59
CA GLY A 983 5.80 -22.06 2.60
C GLY A 983 4.75 -21.81 3.72
N THR A 984 4.05 -22.86 4.18
CA THR A 984 2.93 -22.84 5.13
C THR A 984 3.05 -23.96 6.17
N ALA A 985 2.26 -23.89 7.24
CA ALA A 985 2.21 -24.94 8.27
C ALA A 985 1.78 -26.30 7.68
N ARG A 986 0.78 -26.32 6.79
CA ARG A 986 0.33 -27.52 6.07
C ARG A 986 1.41 -28.05 5.13
N GLY A 987 2.08 -27.20 4.36
CA GLY A 987 3.18 -27.61 3.48
C GLY A 987 4.33 -28.25 4.26
N LEU A 988 4.68 -27.68 5.41
CA LEU A 988 5.71 -28.24 6.30
C LEU A 988 5.27 -29.56 6.92
N ALA A 989 3.99 -29.70 7.28
CA ALA A 989 3.43 -30.95 7.80
C ALA A 989 3.53 -32.09 6.77
N VAL A 990 3.25 -31.79 5.50
CA VAL A 990 3.38 -32.75 4.39
C VAL A 990 4.84 -33.19 4.23
N ILE A 991 5.80 -32.26 4.28
CA ILE A 991 7.24 -32.61 4.18
C ILE A 991 7.70 -33.46 5.37
N ILE A 992 7.34 -33.08 6.60
CA ILE A 992 7.75 -33.81 7.82
C ILE A 992 7.07 -35.19 7.89
N ALA A 993 5.80 -35.31 7.52
CA ALA A 993 5.09 -36.58 7.44
C ALA A 993 5.64 -37.47 6.31
N GLY A 994 6.02 -36.90 5.17
CA GLY A 994 6.64 -37.64 4.06
C GLY A 994 8.05 -38.17 4.37
N LYS A 995 8.77 -37.52 5.30
CA LYS A 995 10.10 -37.95 5.77
C LYS A 995 10.06 -38.89 6.98
N SER A 996 8.96 -38.86 7.75
CA SER A 996 8.69 -39.75 8.88
C SER A 996 7.97 -41.02 8.39
N GLY A 997 8.69 -42.09 8.05
CA GLY A 997 8.07 -43.34 7.58
C GLY A 997 7.05 -43.96 8.57
N PRO A 998 6.16 -44.88 8.13
CA PRO A 998 5.04 -45.37 8.94
C PRO A 998 5.50 -46.12 10.20
N ALA A 999 4.89 -45.80 11.35
CA ALA A 999 5.16 -46.45 12.62
C ALA A 999 4.77 -47.95 12.61
N PRO A 1000 5.52 -48.85 13.28
CA PRO A 1000 5.19 -50.28 13.31
C PRO A 1000 3.93 -50.56 14.13
N ALA A 1001 3.11 -51.47 13.61
CA ALA A 1001 1.86 -51.93 14.24
C ALA A 1001 2.10 -52.62 15.59
N VAL A 1002 1.36 -52.20 16.61
CA VAL A 1002 1.30 -52.87 17.92
C VAL A 1002 0.37 -54.09 17.80
N ALA A 1003 0.93 -55.28 18.00
CA ALA A 1003 0.19 -56.54 18.04
C ALA A 1003 -0.65 -56.68 19.34
N PRO A 1004 -1.79 -57.40 19.30
CA PRO A 1004 -2.68 -57.53 20.46
C PRO A 1004 -2.15 -58.56 21.46
N ALA A 1005 -2.29 -58.28 22.76
CA ALA A 1005 -2.01 -59.23 23.83
C ALA A 1005 -3.31 -59.66 24.56
N PRO A 1006 -3.38 -60.89 25.10
CA PRO A 1006 -4.62 -61.60 25.41
C PRO A 1006 -5.10 -61.43 26.86
N ALA A 1007 -6.32 -61.93 27.11
CA ALA A 1007 -7.08 -61.81 28.35
C ALA A 1007 -6.65 -62.75 29.50
N SER A 1008 -6.89 -62.27 30.73
CA SER A 1008 -7.40 -62.97 31.94
C SER A 1008 -6.50 -62.89 33.19
N ALA A 1009 -6.99 -62.21 34.25
CA ALA A 1009 -7.38 -62.83 35.53
C ALA A 1009 -7.54 -61.78 36.65
N VAL A 1010 -8.56 -61.96 37.49
CA VAL A 1010 -9.01 -61.10 38.59
C VAL A 1010 -8.50 -61.61 39.95
N ALA A 1011 -8.18 -60.70 40.88
CA ALA A 1011 -8.57 -60.65 42.32
C ALA A 1011 -7.51 -59.93 43.21
N PRO A 1012 -7.82 -59.52 44.46
CA PRO A 1012 -8.88 -58.61 44.92
C PRO A 1012 -8.32 -57.46 45.81
N ALA A 1013 -9.21 -56.56 46.27
CA ALA A 1013 -8.91 -55.36 47.05
C ALA A 1013 -8.47 -55.60 48.52
N PRO A 1014 -7.83 -54.60 49.16
CA PRO A 1014 -8.05 -54.33 50.58
C PRO A 1014 -8.54 -52.89 50.84
N ALA A 1015 -9.36 -52.75 51.88
CA ALA A 1015 -9.76 -51.48 52.51
C ALA A 1015 -9.08 -51.35 53.90
N PRO A 1016 -9.42 -50.34 54.72
CA PRO A 1016 -8.68 -49.10 54.97
C PRO A 1016 -7.92 -49.10 56.32
N VAL A 1017 -7.02 -48.13 56.55
CA VAL A 1017 -6.48 -47.84 57.90
C VAL A 1017 -6.52 -46.34 58.19
N GLU A 1018 -7.14 -46.02 59.32
CA GLU A 1018 -7.30 -44.71 59.95
C GLU A 1018 -6.05 -44.19 60.67
N ALA A 1019 -6.12 -42.88 60.90
CA ALA A 1019 -5.28 -41.93 61.63
C ALA A 1019 -4.51 -42.40 62.88
N THR A 1020 -3.32 -41.82 63.02
CA THR A 1020 -2.77 -41.36 64.32
C THR A 1020 -2.21 -39.93 64.17
N ALA A 1021 -2.49 -39.09 65.17
CA ALA A 1021 -2.00 -37.72 65.36
C ALA A 1021 -1.11 -37.68 66.64
N PRO A 1022 -0.65 -36.51 67.13
CA PRO A 1022 0.17 -35.45 66.53
C PRO A 1022 1.53 -35.31 67.27
N VAL A 1023 2.53 -34.62 66.70
CA VAL A 1023 3.70 -34.14 67.47
C VAL A 1023 4.03 -32.68 67.09
N GLU A 1024 4.39 -31.95 68.14
CA GLU A 1024 4.46 -30.51 68.37
C GLU A 1024 5.26 -29.63 67.38
N GLU A 1025 4.75 -28.41 67.27
CA GLU A 1025 5.37 -27.19 66.77
C GLU A 1025 6.75 -26.93 67.38
N THR A 1026 7.76 -26.76 66.52
CA THR A 1026 8.96 -25.99 66.87
C THR A 1026 9.15 -24.88 65.84
N ALA A 1027 9.01 -23.64 66.33
CA ALA A 1027 9.23 -22.42 65.57
C ALA A 1027 10.64 -22.37 64.97
N LYS A 1028 10.73 -22.15 63.65
CA LYS A 1028 11.96 -21.69 62.99
C LYS A 1028 11.68 -20.40 62.20
N ARG A 1029 12.59 -19.45 62.44
CA ARG A 1029 12.61 -18.03 62.07
C ARG A 1029 12.52 -17.77 60.56
N PRO A 1030 12.09 -16.56 60.14
CA PRO A 1030 12.13 -16.14 58.75
C PRO A 1030 13.57 -16.00 58.25
N VAL A 1031 13.83 -16.51 57.06
CA VAL A 1031 15.11 -16.39 56.35
C VAL A 1031 15.21 -14.98 55.79
N ALA A 1032 16.29 -14.28 56.16
CA ALA A 1032 16.59 -12.92 55.75
C ALA A 1032 17.08 -12.86 54.29
N HIS A 1033 16.80 -11.73 53.63
CA HIS A 1033 17.40 -11.33 52.36
C HIS A 1033 18.94 -11.31 52.46
N ASP A 1034 19.62 -12.02 51.57
CA ASP A 1034 21.07 -11.92 51.42
C ASP A 1034 21.47 -10.81 50.44
N ALA A 1035 22.57 -10.17 50.81
CA ALA A 1035 23.00 -8.83 50.45
C ALA A 1035 24.00 -8.81 49.28
N TYR A 1036 24.24 -7.59 48.78
CA TYR A 1036 25.32 -7.23 47.85
C TYR A 1036 26.68 -7.82 48.23
N ALA A 1037 27.49 -8.14 47.20
CA ALA A 1037 28.85 -8.65 47.34
C ALA A 1037 29.68 -7.81 48.31
N THR A 1038 30.38 -8.49 49.22
CA THR A 1038 31.27 -7.85 50.17
C THR A 1038 32.50 -7.28 49.44
N ARG A 1039 33.09 -6.22 50.00
CA ARG A 1039 34.30 -5.58 49.44
C ARG A 1039 35.45 -6.58 49.20
N GLN A 1040 35.52 -7.63 50.04
CA GLN A 1040 36.53 -8.67 49.98
C GLN A 1040 36.32 -9.61 48.77
N GLU A 1041 35.06 -9.93 48.44
CA GLU A 1041 34.70 -10.71 47.24
C GLU A 1041 34.97 -9.93 45.96
N VAL A 1042 34.73 -8.61 45.95
CA VAL A 1042 35.07 -7.73 44.81
C VAL A 1042 36.59 -7.64 44.61
N GLU A 1043 37.38 -7.60 45.69
CA GLU A 1043 38.84 -7.59 45.63
C GLU A 1043 39.43 -8.94 45.18
N GLU A 1044 38.78 -10.05 45.50
CA GLU A 1044 39.14 -11.39 45.02
C GLU A 1044 38.83 -11.52 43.53
N LEU A 1045 37.66 -11.07 43.08
CA LEU A 1045 37.26 -11.05 41.67
C LEU A 1045 38.19 -10.15 40.84
N ARG A 1046 38.59 -8.98 41.37
CA ARG A 1046 39.57 -8.10 40.74
C ARG A 1046 40.94 -8.78 40.60
N ARG A 1047 41.38 -9.54 41.61
CA ARG A 1047 42.64 -10.30 41.55
C ARG A 1047 42.59 -11.41 40.50
N GLN A 1048 41.48 -12.13 40.40
CA GLN A 1048 41.26 -13.16 39.39
C GLN A 1048 41.23 -12.58 37.96
N LEU A 1049 40.55 -11.44 37.77
CA LEU A 1049 40.55 -10.71 36.50
C LEU A 1049 41.95 -10.22 36.09
N GLN A 1050 42.74 -9.71 37.05
CA GLN A 1050 44.13 -9.31 36.79
C GLN A 1050 45.01 -10.50 36.40
N GLN A 1051 44.85 -11.66 37.05
CA GLN A 1051 45.58 -12.89 36.68
C GLN A 1051 45.19 -13.37 35.27
N LEU A 1052 43.90 -13.40 34.93
CA LEU A 1052 43.43 -13.77 33.60
C LEU A 1052 43.98 -12.84 32.51
N THR A 1053 44.00 -11.53 32.78
CA THR A 1053 44.54 -10.53 31.86
C THR A 1053 46.05 -10.71 31.67
N GLN A 1054 46.79 -11.05 32.73
CA GLN A 1054 48.23 -11.36 32.64
C GLN A 1054 48.49 -12.61 31.79
N VAL A 1055 47.70 -13.67 31.97
CA VAL A 1055 47.81 -14.90 31.18
C VAL A 1055 47.51 -14.63 29.70
N GLN A 1056 46.49 -13.81 29.40
CA GLN A 1056 46.18 -13.39 28.03
C GLN A 1056 47.34 -12.62 27.37
N LEU A 1057 47.93 -11.65 28.08
CA LEU A 1057 49.07 -10.90 27.57
C LEU A 1057 50.30 -11.79 27.34
N GLN A 1058 50.51 -12.78 28.21
CA GLN A 1058 51.61 -13.73 28.06
C GLN A 1058 51.42 -14.65 26.85
N LEU A 1059 50.18 -15.12 26.61
CA LEU A 1059 49.82 -15.89 25.42
C LEU A 1059 49.95 -15.07 24.14
N MET A 1060 49.53 -13.81 24.14
CA MET A 1060 49.71 -12.91 22.99
C MET A 1060 51.20 -12.63 22.71
N GLY A 1061 52.03 -12.50 23.75
CA GLY A 1061 53.48 -12.38 23.60
C GLY A 1061 54.10 -13.63 22.98
N GLN A 1062 53.69 -14.82 23.41
CA GLN A 1062 54.14 -16.09 22.82
C GLN A 1062 53.68 -16.24 21.36
N LEU A 1063 52.45 -15.84 21.05
CA LEU A 1063 51.94 -15.84 19.68
C LEU A 1063 52.73 -14.89 18.78
N SER A 1064 53.03 -13.68 19.28
CA SER A 1064 53.87 -12.71 18.57
C SER A 1064 55.28 -13.24 18.32
N GLN A 1065 55.89 -13.93 19.30
CA GLN A 1065 57.22 -14.54 19.13
C GLN A 1065 57.21 -15.69 18.11
N LEU A 1066 56.16 -16.52 18.12
CA LEU A 1066 55.95 -17.57 17.11
C LEU A 1066 55.79 -17.00 15.69
N LEU A 1067 54.99 -15.93 15.55
CA LEU A 1067 54.81 -15.24 14.28
C LEU A 1067 56.10 -14.57 13.79
N THR A 1068 56.90 -13.99 14.69
CA THR A 1068 58.19 -13.38 14.35
C THR A 1068 59.24 -14.43 13.96
N ALA A 1069 59.21 -15.61 14.59
CA ALA A 1069 60.07 -16.74 14.24
C ALA A 1069 59.68 -17.41 12.89
N GLN A 1070 58.40 -17.32 12.50
CA GLN A 1070 57.92 -17.76 11.18
C GLN A 1070 58.27 -16.77 10.06
N ALA A 1071 58.32 -15.47 10.35
CA ALA A 1071 58.67 -14.42 9.37
C ALA A 1071 60.19 -14.31 9.10
N GLY A 1072 61.03 -14.98 9.89
CA GLY A 1072 62.50 -14.99 9.75
C GLY A 1072 63.10 -16.26 9.14
N ARG A 1073 62.30 -17.11 8.48
CA ARG A 1073 62.76 -18.29 7.71
C ARG A 1073 62.52 -18.14 6.23
#